data_AF-A0AAW0EDR0-F1
#
_entry.id   AF-A0AAW0EDR0-F1
#
_cell.length_a   1.000
_cell.length_b   1.000
_cell.length_c   1.000
_cell.angle_alpha   90.00
_cell.angle_beta   90.00
_cell.angle_gamma   90.00
#
_symmetry.space_group_name_H-M   'P 1'
#
loop_
_entity.id
_entity.type
_entity.pdbx_description
1 polymer ?
#
loop_
_entity_poly.entity_id
_entity_poly.type
_entity_poly.pdbx_seq_one_letter_code
_entity_poly.pdbx_strand_id
1 'polypeptide(L)'
;MIPSSAPAGGSPLPLDELVRTTLFHRHAFEGTESTSFGVALPGSAFPLLSQGDHPTLGTPSWYFHPCESAAAVEEIMNELGDQQIANRILRWMEAWFMVHEAVIVAASRTPVGSLNGTLKSFTATQLGTAALKHALSSKNIDPKIVEEVYFGNVVQAGVGQSPARQVALNAGLSPSSDATTINKVCASGMKSIMLAAQAIQTGDRSVVVAGGMESMSNAPFLLPRQNPAFGKFTTIDSLENDGLWDVYNNQAMGNCGESAARAWAAGVFNNEIAPLTVKGKKGDTIVKEDEEYKRVIYEKVPSLKSAFKQGGSITAANSSPLNDGASALVIMSAEKAKELGLTPLAKIVSYADAGVEPVDFPIAPTVALPKALEKANLTVNDIALFEINEAFSVVVRIAEKVLSIDPAKINVNGGAVALGHAIGSSGARIVVSLVHALKSGEYGAAGVCNGVSLIFYCSIASTKMISVFRAEQQKEKTVETVTIESQDGDEALRLVGTARTTQFSEEYNLKLRRKLDLLIPPLCAAVYFTQFLDKTSLNYARQYHGHYNLVSAAFYFGFLVWEFPTVYISQKLRVAKYLGANICVWGVILMLHAVGTSFGAFFALRFLLGMCESCVAPILILIISMFYKKNEQVMRSLRLHVNGISFYTGNRLAPYKIIYILLGGLAIVVGICVLIWMPDSPVHAKFLTKEERIAALERVRDDQGGTENHRIKREQIYEALLDIRTWLIVLTTLLTSVPNGGLSNFSNLIIKGFGYSSKQTLILSTPAGAVAAITTLLCGWYSDKKSERMIPIIFALVPTIIGTALLVGLNDSGQKGALLFGVYLVGTFGSALSSVYAYNASNTSGHTINSMCLFSFAIGNIIGTQIFPPGDAPAYIPGKISIMVLLTVQLAISVLLRWINMRLNKKRKAKLEELKVERGWSDEDVQKEREKNAFADMTDKQ
;
A
#
# COMPACT_ATOMS: atom_id res chain seq x y z
N MET A 1 50.04 15.60 -58.31
CA MET A 1 50.98 16.64 -57.84
C MET A 1 51.22 16.42 -56.36
N ILE A 2 52.48 16.45 -55.92
CA ILE A 2 52.93 16.46 -54.51
C ILE A 2 53.03 17.98 -54.15
N PRO A 3 52.90 18.50 -52.90
CA PRO A 3 53.36 17.85 -51.67
C PRO A 3 52.67 18.16 -50.31
N SER A 4 53.13 17.41 -49.30
CA SER A 4 53.41 17.78 -47.88
C SER A 4 52.61 18.89 -47.16
N SER A 5 52.03 18.52 -46.01
CA SER A 5 52.61 18.87 -44.69
C SER A 5 51.83 18.24 -43.53
N ALA A 6 52.52 17.60 -42.58
CA ALA A 6 52.00 17.39 -41.22
C ALA A 6 52.30 18.64 -40.36
N PRO A 7 51.62 18.80 -39.21
CA PRO A 7 52.28 18.30 -38.00
C PRO A 7 51.35 17.50 -37.07
N ALA A 8 51.96 16.63 -36.26
CA ALA A 8 51.33 16.04 -35.09
C ALA A 8 51.28 17.08 -33.94
N GLY A 9 50.24 17.01 -33.10
CA GLY A 9 50.14 17.84 -31.90
C GLY A 9 48.74 18.32 -31.58
N GLY A 10 47.86 17.40 -31.14
CA GLY A 10 46.57 17.73 -30.53
C GLY A 10 46.38 16.88 -29.29
N SER A 11 46.47 17.48 -28.10
CA SER A 11 46.16 16.81 -26.84
C SER A 11 44.67 16.45 -26.78
N PRO A 12 44.29 15.28 -26.20
CA PRO A 12 42.88 14.97 -26.00
C PRO A 12 42.23 16.01 -25.09
N LEU A 13 41.02 16.46 -25.46
CA LEU A 13 40.23 17.35 -24.62
C LEU A 13 39.90 16.66 -23.29
N PRO A 14 39.97 17.38 -22.16
CA PRO A 14 39.67 16.80 -20.86
C PRO A 14 38.19 16.43 -20.73
N LEU A 15 37.92 15.40 -19.92
CA LEU A 15 36.63 14.71 -19.83
C LEU A 15 35.49 15.58 -19.24
N ASP A 16 35.82 16.73 -18.65
CA ASP A 16 34.88 17.66 -18.05
C ASP A 16 34.08 18.46 -19.10
N GLU A 17 34.65 18.74 -20.26
CA GLU A 17 33.93 19.43 -21.35
C GLU A 17 32.90 18.50 -22.02
N LEU A 18 33.24 17.21 -22.18
CA LEU A 18 32.34 16.18 -22.73
C LEU A 18 31.07 16.00 -21.89
N VAL A 19 31.19 16.13 -20.56
CA VAL A 19 30.09 16.05 -19.59
C VAL A 19 29.22 17.32 -19.60
N ARG A 20 29.77 18.49 -19.94
CA ARG A 20 28.96 19.71 -20.08
C ARG A 20 28.01 19.63 -21.27
N THR A 21 28.44 19.06 -22.40
CA THR A 21 27.60 18.90 -23.60
C THR A 21 26.42 17.94 -23.44
N THR A 22 26.44 17.01 -22.48
CA THR A 22 25.31 16.09 -22.22
C THR A 22 24.31 16.58 -21.17
N LEU A 23 24.58 17.71 -20.49
CA LEU A 23 23.72 18.25 -19.43
C LEU A 23 22.79 19.40 -19.85
N PHE A 24 22.84 19.84 -21.11
CA PHE A 24 21.98 20.92 -21.63
C PHE A 24 21.24 20.52 -22.92
N HIS A 25 20.22 19.66 -22.79
CA HIS A 25 19.06 19.68 -23.71
C HIS A 25 17.81 19.13 -23.02
N ARG A 26 17.04 20.01 -22.38
CA ARG A 26 15.65 19.75 -21.97
C ARG A 26 14.71 20.90 -22.30
N HIS A 27 14.90 21.49 -23.48
CA HIS A 27 13.93 22.31 -24.21
C HIS A 27 14.24 22.29 -25.71
N ALA A 28 13.28 22.75 -26.52
CA ALA A 28 13.18 22.67 -27.98
C ALA A 28 12.86 21.27 -28.55
N PHE A 29 11.57 21.06 -28.85
CA PHE A 29 11.10 20.12 -29.87
C PHE A 29 10.48 20.96 -31.00
N GLU A 30 11.32 21.47 -31.90
CA GLU A 30 10.89 22.18 -33.12
C GLU A 30 12.02 22.07 -34.16
N GLY A 31 11.70 21.56 -35.36
CA GLY A 31 12.52 21.77 -36.57
C GLY A 31 13.72 20.86 -36.84
N THR A 32 13.54 20.00 -37.86
CA THR A 32 14.50 19.67 -38.95
C THR A 32 15.83 18.92 -38.72
N GLU A 33 15.95 17.88 -39.57
CA GLU A 33 17.15 17.28 -40.21
C GLU A 33 18.18 16.47 -39.40
N SER A 34 18.68 15.44 -40.09
CA SER A 34 19.48 14.34 -39.57
C SER A 34 20.92 14.39 -40.09
N THR A 35 21.89 14.23 -39.18
CA THR A 35 23.27 13.85 -39.54
C THR A 35 23.82 12.86 -38.53
N SER A 36 24.47 11.82 -39.04
CA SER A 36 25.03 10.71 -38.26
C SER A 36 26.55 10.74 -38.26
N PHE A 37 27.16 10.43 -37.12
CA PHE A 37 28.59 10.13 -36.99
C PHE A 37 28.76 8.89 -36.13
N GLY A 38 29.55 7.93 -36.60
CA GLY A 38 29.90 6.71 -35.88
C GLY A 38 31.41 6.52 -35.85
N VAL A 39 31.94 6.11 -34.69
CA VAL A 39 33.34 5.73 -34.51
C VAL A 39 33.37 4.42 -33.71
N ALA A 40 34.16 3.45 -34.18
CA ALA A 40 34.33 2.14 -33.55
C ALA A 40 35.73 2.00 -32.94
N LEU A 41 35.84 1.25 -31.85
CA LEU A 41 37.11 0.82 -31.25
C LEU A 41 37.06 -0.70 -30.96
N PRO A 42 38.13 -1.46 -31.25
CA PRO A 42 38.13 -2.92 -31.05
C PRO A 42 38.84 -3.36 -29.74
N GLY A 43 38.28 -4.41 -29.11
CA GLY A 43 39.09 -5.45 -28.45
C GLY A 43 39.41 -5.33 -26.95
N SER A 44 38.46 -5.67 -26.09
CA SER A 44 38.74 -6.34 -24.80
C SER A 44 37.50 -7.08 -24.28
N ALA A 45 37.66 -8.26 -23.70
CA ALA A 45 36.54 -9.15 -23.35
C ALA A 45 35.90 -8.81 -21.99
N PHE A 46 34.57 -8.64 -21.98
CA PHE A 46 33.58 -9.04 -20.94
C PHE A 46 32.23 -8.37 -21.29
N PRO A 47 31.12 -9.12 -21.48
CA PRO A 47 29.87 -8.53 -21.99
C PRO A 47 28.97 -8.00 -20.86
N LEU A 48 28.90 -6.68 -20.70
CA LEU A 48 27.91 -6.00 -19.86
C LEU A 48 26.90 -5.16 -20.67
N LEU A 49 26.83 -5.38 -21.98
CA LEU A 49 25.91 -4.75 -22.92
C LEU A 49 25.43 -5.80 -23.94
N SER A 50 24.12 -5.98 -24.06
CA SER A 50 23.50 -6.67 -25.20
C SER A 50 22.63 -5.68 -25.98
N GLN A 51 22.72 -5.72 -27.31
CA GLN A 51 21.78 -5.03 -28.18
C GLN A 51 20.51 -5.89 -28.34
N GLY A 52 19.35 -5.25 -28.28
CA GLY A 52 18.06 -5.86 -28.61
C GLY A 52 17.17 -4.84 -29.30
N ASP A 53 16.59 -5.21 -30.43
CA ASP A 53 15.77 -4.31 -31.25
C ASP A 53 14.39 -4.06 -30.63
N HIS A 54 13.96 -2.80 -30.58
CA HIS A 54 12.58 -2.43 -30.22
C HIS A 54 11.71 -2.33 -31.50
N PRO A 55 10.51 -2.94 -31.58
CA PRO A 55 9.82 -3.15 -32.88
C PRO A 55 9.21 -1.93 -33.58
N THR A 56 9.58 -0.69 -33.25
CA THR A 56 8.87 0.52 -33.71
C THR A 56 9.71 1.75 -34.05
N LEU A 57 10.96 1.86 -33.60
CA LEU A 57 11.84 3.01 -33.90
C LEU A 57 13.29 2.52 -34.07
N GLY A 58 13.78 2.54 -35.31
CA GLY A 58 15.05 1.90 -35.71
C GLY A 58 16.32 2.67 -35.33
N THR A 59 16.57 2.85 -34.02
CA THR A 59 17.83 3.42 -33.49
C THR A 59 18.29 2.66 -32.26
N PRO A 60 19.58 2.27 -32.13
CA PRO A 60 20.05 1.49 -31.00
C PRO A 60 20.21 2.34 -29.74
N SER A 61 19.58 1.91 -28.65
CA SER A 61 19.69 2.50 -27.30
C SER A 61 20.28 1.48 -26.31
N TRP A 62 21.12 1.96 -25.39
CA TRP A 62 21.82 1.14 -24.40
C TRP A 62 21.05 1.15 -23.06
N TYR A 63 21.00 0.00 -22.38
CA TYR A 63 20.31 -0.16 -21.09
C TYR A 63 21.29 -0.43 -19.94
N PHE A 64 20.98 0.09 -18.75
CA PHE A 64 21.70 -0.19 -17.50
C PHE A 64 20.76 -0.81 -16.45
N HIS A 65 21.27 -1.76 -15.67
CA HIS A 65 20.57 -2.33 -14.51
C HIS A 65 20.97 -1.58 -13.21
N PRO A 66 20.02 -1.16 -12.36
CA PRO A 66 20.34 -0.53 -11.07
C PRO A 66 20.67 -1.57 -9.98
N CYS A 67 21.63 -1.24 -9.11
CA CYS A 67 22.00 -2.04 -7.95
C CYS A 67 21.42 -1.44 -6.65
N GLU A 68 20.85 -2.26 -5.78
CA GLU A 68 20.15 -1.83 -4.56
C GLU A 68 20.99 -2.06 -3.28
N SER A 69 21.76 -1.05 -2.87
CA SER A 69 22.04 -0.62 -1.47
C SER A 69 23.41 0.04 -1.33
N ALA A 70 23.51 1.08 -0.51
CA ALA A 70 24.79 1.74 -0.23
C ALA A 70 25.81 0.80 0.45
N ALA A 71 25.34 -0.15 1.29
CA ALA A 71 26.19 -1.09 2.00
C ALA A 71 26.87 -2.12 1.07
N ALA A 72 26.12 -2.75 0.16
CA ALA A 72 26.72 -3.69 -0.82
C ALA A 72 27.68 -2.97 -1.78
N VAL A 73 27.43 -1.69 -2.06
CA VAL A 73 28.32 -0.84 -2.86
C VAL A 73 29.60 -0.50 -2.08
N GLU A 74 29.51 -0.20 -0.78
CA GLU A 74 30.68 0.05 0.09
C GLU A 74 31.56 -1.20 0.26
N GLU A 75 30.94 -2.39 0.32
CA GLU A 75 31.61 -3.69 0.37
C GLU A 75 32.36 -4.01 -0.94
N ILE A 76 31.70 -3.84 -2.11
CA ILE A 76 32.31 -4.01 -3.44
C ILE A 76 33.39 -2.93 -3.73
N MET A 77 33.25 -1.72 -3.20
CA MET A 77 34.21 -0.63 -3.43
C MET A 77 35.47 -0.75 -2.57
N ASN A 78 35.40 -1.38 -1.39
CA ASN A 78 36.58 -1.72 -0.60
C ASN A 78 37.49 -2.74 -1.32
N GLU A 79 36.95 -3.59 -2.20
CA GLU A 79 37.73 -4.52 -3.03
C GLU A 79 38.38 -3.87 -4.27
N LEU A 80 37.88 -2.70 -4.73
CA LEU A 80 38.30 -2.07 -5.99
C LEU A 80 39.33 -0.94 -5.86
N GLY A 81 39.68 -0.52 -4.64
CA GLY A 81 40.87 0.30 -4.35
C GLY A 81 40.87 1.78 -4.81
N ASP A 82 39.96 2.23 -5.68
CA ASP A 82 39.91 3.62 -6.17
C ASP A 82 38.79 4.45 -5.51
N GLN A 83 39.18 5.20 -4.47
CA GLN A 83 38.29 6.10 -3.74
C GLN A 83 37.70 7.24 -4.59
N GLN A 84 38.27 7.64 -5.73
CA GLN A 84 37.68 8.70 -6.55
C GLN A 84 36.46 8.22 -7.33
N ILE A 85 36.49 6.99 -7.84
CA ILE A 85 35.36 6.40 -8.57
C ILE A 85 34.21 6.10 -7.60
N ALA A 86 34.53 5.56 -6.43
CA ALA A 86 33.56 5.34 -5.34
C ALA A 86 32.79 6.63 -4.97
N ASN A 87 33.51 7.72 -4.72
CA ASN A 87 32.91 9.03 -4.40
C ASN A 87 32.09 9.64 -5.55
N ARG A 88 32.34 9.27 -6.81
CA ARG A 88 31.52 9.73 -7.96
C ARG A 88 30.25 8.92 -8.13
N ILE A 89 30.30 7.60 -7.90
CA ILE A 89 29.14 6.71 -8.00
C ILE A 89 28.19 6.95 -6.82
N LEU A 90 28.70 7.12 -5.59
CA LEU A 90 27.87 7.48 -4.43
C LEU A 90 27.10 8.78 -4.66
N ARG A 91 27.75 9.86 -5.13
CA ARG A 91 27.07 11.12 -5.50
C ARG A 91 26.02 10.95 -6.60
N TRP A 92 26.22 10.02 -7.52
CA TRP A 92 25.27 9.75 -8.61
C TRP A 92 24.05 8.94 -8.12
N MET A 93 24.25 7.98 -7.21
CA MET A 93 23.17 7.23 -6.56
C MET A 93 22.40 8.08 -5.54
N GLU A 94 23.08 8.94 -4.78
CA GLU A 94 22.44 9.96 -3.93
C GLU A 94 21.52 10.84 -4.79
N ALA A 95 22.03 11.41 -5.89
CA ALA A 95 21.23 12.22 -6.82
C ALA A 95 20.03 11.49 -7.45
N TRP A 96 20.02 10.15 -7.47
CA TRP A 96 18.89 9.33 -7.97
C TRP A 96 17.83 8.99 -6.91
N PHE A 97 18.15 9.16 -5.63
CA PHE A 97 17.26 8.84 -4.49
C PHE A 97 16.99 10.03 -3.56
N MET A 98 17.43 11.25 -3.90
CA MET A 98 17.21 12.43 -3.06
C MET A 98 15.72 12.79 -2.96
N VAL A 99 15.20 12.68 -1.74
CA VAL A 99 14.07 13.50 -1.30
C VAL A 99 14.59 14.93 -1.22
N HIS A 100 14.08 15.84 -2.06
CA HIS A 100 14.55 17.23 -2.06
C HIS A 100 14.28 17.91 -0.71
N GLU A 101 15.26 18.66 -0.21
CA GLU A 101 15.08 19.36 1.06
C GLU A 101 14.17 20.58 0.90
N ALA A 102 12.97 20.54 1.50
CA ALA A 102 12.05 21.67 1.51
C ALA A 102 12.49 22.74 2.53
N VAL A 103 12.78 23.95 2.03
CA VAL A 103 13.26 25.09 2.83
C VAL A 103 12.40 26.33 2.62
N ILE A 104 12.14 27.06 3.70
CA ILE A 104 11.40 28.34 3.68
C ILE A 104 12.42 29.45 3.39
N VAL A 105 12.24 30.18 2.28
CA VAL A 105 13.15 31.29 1.89
C VAL A 105 12.59 32.67 2.26
N ALA A 106 11.27 32.82 2.31
CA ALA A 106 10.57 34.03 2.73
C ALA A 106 9.30 33.67 3.50
N ALA A 107 8.96 34.49 4.50
CA ALA A 107 7.78 34.31 5.34
C ALA A 107 7.29 35.67 5.84
N SER A 108 6.01 36.01 5.57
CA SER A 108 5.40 37.24 6.10
C SER A 108 3.88 37.12 6.23
N ARG A 109 3.30 37.97 7.07
CA ARG A 109 1.87 38.05 7.37
C ARG A 109 1.38 39.49 7.36
N THR A 110 0.08 39.70 7.19
CA THR A 110 -0.53 40.99 7.52
C THR A 110 -0.55 41.18 9.04
N PRO A 111 -0.79 42.41 9.53
CA PRO A 111 -1.40 42.60 10.84
C PRO A 111 -2.68 41.76 10.96
N VAL A 112 -3.04 41.41 12.18
CA VAL A 112 -4.32 40.79 12.53
C VAL A 112 -5.27 41.89 13.01
N GLY A 113 -6.36 42.08 12.25
CA GLY A 113 -7.41 43.05 12.56
C GLY A 113 -8.52 42.42 13.40
N SER A 114 -9.12 43.20 14.30
CA SER A 114 -10.31 42.75 15.05
C SER A 114 -11.53 42.62 14.15
N LEU A 115 -12.50 41.78 14.52
CA LEU A 115 -13.81 41.73 13.86
C LEU A 115 -14.41 43.14 13.73
N ASN A 116 -14.80 43.52 12.52
CA ASN A 116 -15.30 44.85 12.16
C ASN A 116 -14.33 46.03 12.46
N GLY A 117 -13.06 45.72 12.73
CA GLY A 117 -11.98 46.65 13.07
C GLY A 117 -11.29 47.26 11.86
N THR A 118 -9.96 47.39 11.94
CA THR A 118 -9.13 48.11 10.97
C THR A 118 -9.07 47.47 9.58
N LEU A 119 -9.19 46.14 9.47
CA LEU A 119 -9.00 45.42 8.21
C LEU A 119 -10.29 45.04 7.47
N LYS A 120 -11.48 45.32 8.03
CA LYS A 120 -12.78 44.90 7.45
C LYS A 120 -13.02 45.31 5.99
N SER A 121 -12.37 46.35 5.51
CA SER A 121 -12.49 46.83 4.13
C SER A 121 -11.73 45.98 3.10
N PHE A 122 -10.92 45.02 3.55
CA PHE A 122 -10.19 44.10 2.70
C PHE A 122 -10.85 42.72 2.66
N THR A 123 -10.98 42.14 1.48
CA THR A 123 -11.36 40.74 1.33
C THR A 123 -10.21 39.80 1.75
N ALA A 124 -10.53 38.55 2.09
CA ALA A 124 -9.52 37.53 2.41
C ALA A 124 -8.44 37.41 1.29
N THR A 125 -8.84 37.47 0.02
CA THR A 125 -7.93 37.38 -1.13
C THR A 125 -7.05 38.61 -1.31
N GLN A 126 -7.51 39.80 -0.92
CA GLN A 126 -6.68 41.01 -0.87
C GLN A 126 -5.63 40.93 0.25
N LEU A 127 -6.01 40.43 1.44
CA LEU A 127 -5.08 40.18 2.55
C LEU A 127 -4.01 39.16 2.16
N GLY A 128 -4.41 38.02 1.57
CA GLY A 128 -3.51 37.00 1.05
C GLY A 128 -2.56 37.52 -0.02
N THR A 129 -3.06 38.37 -0.92
CA THR A 129 -2.24 39.06 -1.94
C THR A 129 -1.18 39.96 -1.31
N ALA A 130 -1.53 40.73 -0.28
CA ALA A 130 -0.60 41.63 0.38
C ALA A 130 0.52 40.86 1.11
N ALA A 131 0.17 39.81 1.86
CA ALA A 131 1.13 38.93 2.51
C ALA A 131 2.08 38.27 1.50
N LEU A 132 1.58 37.78 0.36
CA LEU A 132 2.40 37.13 -0.66
C LEU A 132 3.32 38.12 -1.40
N LYS A 133 2.83 39.31 -1.78
CA LYS A 133 3.67 40.35 -2.41
C LYS A 133 4.80 40.79 -1.48
N HIS A 134 4.53 40.90 -0.18
CA HIS A 134 5.56 41.25 0.79
C HIS A 134 6.59 40.12 0.93
N ALA A 135 6.19 38.85 1.03
CA ALA A 135 7.11 37.72 1.09
C ALA A 135 8.06 37.70 -0.12
N LEU A 136 7.52 37.80 -1.34
CA LEU A 136 8.30 37.81 -2.58
C LEU A 136 9.26 39.01 -2.66
N SER A 137 8.75 40.23 -2.41
CA SER A 137 9.58 41.45 -2.50
C SER A 137 10.64 41.56 -1.39
N SER A 138 10.38 41.05 -0.18
CA SER A 138 11.34 41.04 0.94
C SER A 138 12.65 40.29 0.66
N LYS A 139 12.63 39.37 -0.33
CA LYS A 139 13.77 38.58 -0.80
C LYS A 139 14.06 38.78 -2.30
N ASN A 140 13.41 39.75 -2.94
CA ASN A 140 13.52 40.06 -4.37
C ASN A 140 13.30 38.84 -5.29
N ILE A 141 12.31 38.00 -4.96
CA ILE A 141 11.95 36.79 -5.71
C ILE A 141 10.99 37.17 -6.85
N ASP A 142 11.33 36.83 -8.10
CA ASP A 142 10.43 37.03 -9.25
C ASP A 142 9.15 36.18 -9.07
N PRO A 143 7.95 36.78 -9.01
CA PRO A 143 6.69 36.03 -8.91
C PRO A 143 6.50 34.96 -10.01
N LYS A 144 7.12 35.10 -11.18
CA LYS A 144 6.94 34.18 -12.32
C LYS A 144 7.57 32.81 -12.11
N ILE A 145 8.53 32.66 -11.20
CA ILE A 145 9.19 31.37 -10.95
C ILE A 145 8.40 30.44 -10.03
N VAL A 146 7.33 30.96 -9.40
CA VAL A 146 6.46 30.14 -8.53
C VAL A 146 5.61 29.24 -9.40
N GLU A 147 5.70 27.93 -9.17
CA GLU A 147 5.00 26.93 -9.98
C GLU A 147 3.60 26.64 -9.45
N GLU A 148 3.40 26.71 -8.13
CA GLU A 148 2.14 26.30 -7.48
C GLU A 148 1.86 27.07 -6.19
N VAL A 149 0.58 27.21 -5.83
CA VAL A 149 0.09 27.97 -4.67
C VAL A 149 -0.92 27.18 -3.85
N TYR A 150 -0.63 26.96 -2.57
CA TYR A 150 -1.58 26.41 -1.60
C TYR A 150 -1.96 27.45 -0.54
N PHE A 151 -3.23 27.83 -0.48
CA PHE A 151 -3.71 28.83 0.49
C PHE A 151 -4.89 28.31 1.31
N GLY A 152 -4.75 28.33 2.63
CA GLY A 152 -5.83 28.03 3.57
C GLY A 152 -6.88 29.14 3.62
N ASN A 153 -8.17 28.81 3.53
CA ASN A 153 -9.30 29.73 3.75
C ASN A 153 -10.53 28.89 4.10
N VAL A 154 -11.12 29.16 5.27
CA VAL A 154 -12.20 28.33 5.84
C VAL A 154 -13.56 28.84 5.37
N VAL A 155 -13.83 30.13 5.60
CA VAL A 155 -15.11 30.76 5.19
C VAL A 155 -14.95 31.21 3.75
N GLN A 156 -15.30 30.33 2.81
CA GLN A 156 -15.18 30.56 1.37
C GLN A 156 -16.46 31.16 0.76
N ALA A 157 -17.56 31.20 1.52
CA ALA A 157 -18.84 31.75 1.08
C ALA A 157 -18.69 33.23 0.66
N GLY A 158 -19.11 33.57 -0.56
CA GLY A 158 -19.06 34.94 -1.09
C GLY A 158 -17.67 35.44 -1.54
N VAL A 159 -16.59 34.69 -1.31
CA VAL A 159 -15.20 35.09 -1.67
C VAL A 159 -14.94 35.04 -3.19
N GLY A 160 -15.81 34.39 -3.96
CA GLY A 160 -15.67 34.20 -5.40
C GLY A 160 -14.90 32.94 -5.77
N GLN A 161 -14.74 32.67 -7.08
CA GLN A 161 -14.15 31.43 -7.56
C GLN A 161 -12.65 31.33 -7.19
N SER A 162 -12.23 30.14 -6.76
CA SER A 162 -10.84 29.76 -6.40
C SER A 162 -10.05 30.86 -5.68
N PRO A 163 -10.31 31.09 -4.38
CA PRO A 163 -9.64 32.15 -3.61
C PRO A 163 -8.10 32.12 -3.70
N ALA A 164 -7.46 30.95 -3.65
CA ALA A 164 -6.01 30.81 -3.82
C ALA A 164 -5.52 31.29 -5.21
N ARG A 165 -6.30 31.04 -6.27
CA ARG A 165 -5.98 31.51 -7.63
C ARG A 165 -6.14 33.03 -7.76
N GLN A 166 -7.10 33.63 -7.06
CA GLN A 166 -7.21 35.10 -6.97
C GLN A 166 -5.94 35.69 -6.32
N VAL A 167 -5.45 35.10 -5.23
CA VAL A 167 -4.19 35.50 -4.59
C VAL A 167 -3.01 35.38 -5.56
N ALA A 168 -2.86 34.24 -6.23
CA ALA A 168 -1.77 33.99 -7.18
C ALA A 168 -1.72 35.07 -8.29
N LEU A 169 -2.83 35.28 -8.98
CA LEU A 169 -2.91 36.24 -10.09
C LEU A 169 -2.76 37.70 -9.61
N ASN A 170 -3.40 38.08 -8.50
CA ASN A 170 -3.30 39.45 -7.97
C ASN A 170 -1.90 39.74 -7.38
N ALA A 171 -1.18 38.71 -6.91
CA ALA A 171 0.21 38.80 -6.49
C ALA A 171 1.21 38.93 -7.66
N GLY A 172 0.78 38.63 -8.89
CA GLY A 172 1.59 38.77 -10.11
C GLY A 172 2.32 37.49 -10.54
N LEU A 173 1.94 36.32 -10.01
CA LEU A 173 2.47 35.04 -10.45
C LEU A 173 2.06 34.74 -11.90
N SER A 174 2.72 33.76 -12.53
CA SER A 174 2.39 33.37 -13.89
C SER A 174 0.94 32.88 -14.00
N PRO A 175 0.21 33.19 -15.10
CA PRO A 175 -1.05 32.52 -15.41
C PRO A 175 -0.94 30.99 -15.50
N SER A 176 0.26 30.44 -15.72
CA SER A 176 0.51 28.99 -15.70
C SER A 176 0.70 28.39 -14.30
N SER A 177 0.87 29.19 -13.24
CA SER A 177 1.10 28.70 -11.88
C SER A 177 -0.18 28.09 -11.30
N ASP A 178 -0.17 26.84 -10.86
CA ASP A 178 -1.37 26.18 -10.33
C ASP A 178 -1.75 26.73 -8.94
N ALA A 179 -3.02 26.60 -8.54
CA ALA A 179 -3.50 27.16 -7.28
C ALA A 179 -4.69 26.39 -6.67
N THR A 180 -4.50 25.88 -5.45
CA THR A 180 -5.52 25.15 -4.68
C THR A 180 -5.85 25.86 -3.36
N THR A 181 -7.15 26.04 -3.09
CA THR A 181 -7.64 26.57 -1.80
C THR A 181 -7.88 25.41 -0.84
N ILE A 182 -7.27 25.45 0.35
CA ILE A 182 -7.31 24.37 1.34
C ILE A 182 -8.29 24.74 2.46
N ASN A 183 -9.17 23.81 2.85
CA ASN A 183 -9.95 23.93 4.07
C ASN A 183 -9.70 22.71 4.98
N LYS A 184 -9.04 22.98 6.12
CA LYS A 184 -8.91 22.11 7.30
C LYS A 184 -9.17 22.95 8.57
N VAL A 185 -10.17 23.83 8.49
CA VAL A 185 -10.59 24.78 9.54
C VAL A 185 -9.36 25.56 10.05
N CYS A 186 -9.13 25.73 11.35
CA CYS A 186 -8.00 26.48 11.93
C CYS A 186 -6.60 26.02 11.47
N ALA A 187 -6.47 24.78 10.98
CA ALA A 187 -5.20 24.22 10.52
C ALA A 187 -4.96 24.38 8.99
N SER A 188 -5.86 25.04 8.27
CA SER A 188 -5.77 25.20 6.79
C SER A 188 -4.43 25.77 6.33
N GLY A 189 -3.98 26.86 6.95
CA GLY A 189 -2.67 27.48 6.64
C GLY A 189 -1.45 26.65 7.08
N MET A 190 -1.61 25.73 8.03
CA MET A 190 -0.54 24.78 8.36
C MET A 190 -0.49 23.63 7.36
N LYS A 191 -1.66 23.15 6.92
CA LYS A 191 -1.78 22.04 5.97
C LYS A 191 -1.29 22.41 4.57
N SER A 192 -1.45 23.67 4.15
CA SER A 192 -0.87 24.16 2.89
C SER A 192 0.67 24.11 2.89
N ILE A 193 1.32 24.43 4.01
CA ILE A 193 2.78 24.33 4.18
C ILE A 193 3.24 22.87 4.05
N MET A 194 2.51 21.93 4.63
CA MET A 194 2.80 20.49 4.50
C MET A 194 2.66 20.00 3.06
N LEU A 195 1.58 20.38 2.37
CA LEU A 195 1.37 19.99 0.96
C LEU A 195 2.47 20.55 0.05
N ALA A 196 2.90 21.80 0.29
CA ALA A 196 4.01 22.41 -0.44
C ALA A 196 5.35 21.73 -0.16
N ALA A 197 5.61 21.37 1.10
CA ALA A 197 6.78 20.58 1.45
C ALA A 197 6.76 19.19 0.78
N GLN A 198 5.59 18.54 0.71
CA GLN A 198 5.43 17.26 0.01
C GLN A 198 5.72 17.38 -1.49
N ALA A 199 5.14 18.37 -2.19
CA ALA A 199 5.35 18.60 -3.62
C ALA A 199 6.82 18.92 -3.97
N ILE A 200 7.56 19.54 -3.04
CA ILE A 200 9.00 19.75 -3.18
C ILE A 200 9.75 18.43 -2.94
N GLN A 201 9.48 17.76 -1.83
CA GLN A 201 10.15 16.52 -1.41
C GLN A 201 10.01 15.38 -2.44
N THR A 202 8.90 15.30 -3.19
CA THR A 202 8.69 14.33 -4.28
C THR A 202 9.38 14.71 -5.58
N GLY A 203 9.90 15.94 -5.71
CA GLY A 203 10.44 16.49 -6.96
C GLY A 203 9.38 16.93 -7.97
N ASP A 204 8.09 17.00 -7.59
CA ASP A 204 7.01 17.46 -8.46
C ASP A 204 7.10 18.98 -8.74
N ARG A 205 7.65 19.75 -7.80
CA ARG A 205 7.85 21.21 -7.86
C ARG A 205 9.18 21.62 -7.22
N SER A 206 9.76 22.73 -7.65
CA SER A 206 10.96 23.34 -7.06
C SER A 206 10.66 24.63 -6.29
N VAL A 207 9.60 25.37 -6.63
CA VAL A 207 9.15 26.60 -5.96
C VAL A 207 7.65 26.60 -5.75
N VAL A 208 7.22 26.50 -4.49
CA VAL A 208 5.80 26.46 -4.09
C VAL A 208 5.53 27.54 -3.04
N VAL A 209 4.42 28.26 -3.21
CA VAL A 209 3.93 29.20 -2.20
C VAL A 209 2.90 28.51 -1.32
N ALA A 210 3.06 28.63 -0.01
CA ALA A 210 2.11 28.13 0.98
C ALA A 210 1.64 29.25 1.91
N GLY A 211 0.42 29.17 2.40
CA GLY A 211 -0.08 30.17 3.34
C GLY A 211 -1.52 29.96 3.73
N GLY A 212 -2.12 31.00 4.28
CA GLY A 212 -3.54 31.06 4.61
C GLY A 212 -4.04 32.49 4.77
N MET A 213 -5.34 32.66 4.63
CA MET A 213 -6.03 33.95 4.68
C MET A 213 -7.44 33.76 5.24
N GLU A 214 -7.93 34.74 5.96
CA GLU A 214 -9.31 34.79 6.40
C GLU A 214 -9.77 36.24 6.49
N SER A 215 -11.07 36.49 6.21
CA SER A 215 -11.72 37.71 6.65
C SER A 215 -13.07 37.37 7.27
N MET A 216 -13.05 37.21 8.60
CA MET A 216 -14.22 36.92 9.40
C MET A 216 -15.20 38.10 9.41
N SER A 217 -14.73 39.34 9.19
CA SER A 217 -15.59 40.53 9.05
C SER A 217 -16.42 40.56 7.76
N ASN A 218 -16.01 39.81 6.72
CA ASN A 218 -16.69 39.76 5.42
C ASN A 218 -17.50 38.47 5.21
N ALA A 219 -17.66 37.64 6.25
CA ALA A 219 -18.47 36.43 6.20
C ALA A 219 -19.97 36.78 5.95
N PRO A 220 -20.62 36.19 4.93
CA PRO A 220 -22.01 36.49 4.62
C PRO A 220 -22.99 35.71 5.52
N PHE A 221 -24.20 36.25 5.66
CA PHE A 221 -25.36 35.46 6.07
C PHE A 221 -25.89 34.65 4.87
N LEU A 222 -26.10 33.36 5.09
CA LEU A 222 -26.56 32.39 4.09
C LEU A 222 -28.10 32.33 4.07
N LEU A 223 -28.64 32.25 2.86
CA LEU A 223 -30.06 32.02 2.58
C LEU A 223 -30.22 30.68 1.83
N PRO A 224 -31.19 29.84 2.19
CA PRO A 224 -31.48 28.63 1.43
C PRO A 224 -31.96 28.97 0.02
N ARG A 225 -31.52 28.20 -0.99
CA ARG A 225 -31.84 28.44 -2.41
C ARG A 225 -33.35 28.44 -2.71
N GLN A 226 -34.13 27.71 -1.92
CA GLN A 226 -35.59 27.70 -2.01
C GLN A 226 -36.17 28.39 -0.78
N ASN A 227 -36.91 29.48 -1.01
CA ASN A 227 -37.70 30.12 0.03
C ASN A 227 -38.92 29.23 0.36
N PRO A 228 -39.38 29.19 1.62
CA PRO A 228 -40.64 28.53 1.96
C PRO A 228 -41.80 29.21 1.21
N ALA A 229 -42.73 28.42 0.67
CA ALA A 229 -43.87 28.93 -0.11
C ALA A 229 -44.80 29.84 0.72
N PHE A 230 -44.81 29.68 2.04
CA PHE A 230 -45.46 30.57 3.00
C PHE A 230 -44.76 30.44 4.36
N GLY A 231 -44.63 31.54 5.11
CA GLY A 231 -44.05 31.55 6.46
C GLY A 231 -42.71 32.28 6.59
N LYS A 232 -42.08 32.15 7.77
CA LYS A 232 -40.76 32.73 8.08
C LYS A 232 -39.64 31.78 7.66
N PHE A 233 -38.48 32.33 7.31
CA PHE A 233 -37.22 31.59 7.19
C PHE A 233 -36.17 32.24 8.11
N THR A 234 -35.09 31.51 8.39
CA THR A 234 -33.95 31.97 9.20
C THR A 234 -32.70 32.02 8.33
N THR A 235 -31.96 33.12 8.40
CA THR A 235 -30.60 33.24 7.84
C THR A 235 -29.60 32.51 8.73
N ILE A 236 -28.65 31.78 8.14
CA ILE A 236 -27.55 31.12 8.87
C ILE A 236 -26.31 32.00 8.76
N ASP A 237 -25.58 32.25 9.86
CA ASP A 237 -24.28 32.92 9.78
C ASP A 237 -23.22 31.93 9.26
N SER A 238 -22.56 32.23 8.14
CA SER A 238 -21.50 31.35 7.61
C SER A 238 -20.27 31.29 8.52
N LEU A 239 -20.02 32.33 9.32
CA LEU A 239 -18.88 32.35 10.24
C LEU A 239 -19.07 31.35 11.38
N GLU A 240 -20.28 31.31 11.93
CA GLU A 240 -20.68 30.33 12.94
C GLU A 240 -20.72 28.93 12.30
N ASN A 241 -21.53 28.75 11.27
CA ASN A 241 -21.84 27.44 10.67
C ASN A 241 -20.63 26.75 10.01
N ASP A 242 -19.80 27.49 9.27
CA ASP A 242 -18.70 26.89 8.47
C ASP A 242 -17.35 26.93 9.21
N GLY A 243 -17.23 27.73 10.27
CA GLY A 243 -15.95 28.02 10.93
C GLY A 243 -15.85 27.72 12.42
N LEU A 244 -16.94 27.82 13.19
CA LEU A 244 -16.90 27.86 14.67
C LEU A 244 -17.85 26.89 15.36
N TRP A 245 -18.73 26.22 14.62
CA TRP A 245 -19.72 25.27 15.12
C TRP A 245 -19.23 23.82 15.00
N ASP A 246 -19.22 23.07 16.10
CA ASP A 246 -19.07 21.62 16.05
C ASP A 246 -20.40 20.98 15.60
N VAL A 247 -20.43 20.48 14.37
CA VAL A 247 -21.62 19.83 13.77
C VAL A 247 -22.04 18.56 14.51
N TYR A 248 -21.13 17.90 15.23
CA TYR A 248 -21.40 16.61 15.88
C TYR A 248 -21.98 16.78 17.28
N ASN A 249 -21.48 17.74 18.07
CA ASN A 249 -21.95 18.03 19.43
C ASN A 249 -22.76 19.33 19.56
N ASN A 250 -22.93 20.07 18.46
CA ASN A 250 -23.79 21.24 18.33
C ASN A 250 -23.47 22.38 19.33
N GLN A 251 -22.19 22.81 19.36
CA GLN A 251 -21.62 23.77 20.34
C GLN A 251 -20.40 24.57 19.82
N ALA A 252 -19.88 25.53 20.60
CA ALA A 252 -18.78 26.47 20.29
C ALA A 252 -17.68 26.58 21.40
N MET A 253 -16.62 27.42 21.23
CA MET A 253 -15.26 27.18 21.78
C MET A 253 -14.45 28.43 22.34
N GLY A 254 -13.63 28.37 23.45
CA GLY A 254 -12.85 29.54 24.05
C GLY A 254 -11.57 29.30 25.00
N ASN A 255 -10.75 30.34 25.36
CA ASN A 255 -9.26 30.63 25.47
C ASN A 255 -8.60 31.31 26.77
N CYS A 256 -7.44 32.06 26.76
CA CYS A 256 -6.80 33.02 27.79
C CYS A 256 -5.48 33.78 27.36
N GLY A 257 -5.26 35.11 27.53
CA GLY A 257 -3.96 35.76 27.12
C GLY A 257 -3.44 37.06 27.83
N GLU A 258 -2.13 37.34 27.71
CA GLU A 258 -1.37 38.53 28.23
C GLU A 258 0.01 38.77 27.53
N SER A 259 0.69 37.71 27.08
CA SER A 259 2.10 37.74 26.61
C SER A 259 2.38 38.63 25.39
N ALA A 260 1.44 38.75 24.45
CA ALA A 260 1.64 39.46 23.17
C ALA A 260 1.94 40.96 23.31
N ALA A 261 1.44 41.62 24.36
CA ALA A 261 1.66 43.04 24.57
C ALA A 261 3.14 43.40 24.75
N ARG A 262 3.93 42.49 25.34
CA ARG A 262 5.38 42.66 25.53
C ARG A 262 6.16 42.49 24.23
N ALA A 263 5.76 41.53 23.38
CA ALA A 263 6.43 41.26 22.11
C ALA A 263 6.27 42.40 21.10
N TRP A 264 5.09 43.03 21.05
CA TRP A 264 4.84 44.23 20.26
C TRP A 264 5.68 45.42 20.74
N ALA A 265 5.75 45.65 22.06
CA ALA A 265 6.60 46.70 22.63
C ALA A 265 8.11 46.50 22.36
N ALA A 266 8.55 45.24 22.23
CA ALA A 266 9.93 44.88 21.90
C ALA A 266 10.23 44.87 20.38
N GLY A 267 9.25 45.14 19.51
CA GLY A 267 9.45 45.24 18.06
C GLY A 267 9.71 43.90 17.34
N VAL A 268 9.40 42.76 17.98
CA VAL A 268 9.76 41.42 17.47
C VAL A 268 9.14 41.12 16.10
N PHE A 269 7.94 41.63 15.84
CA PHE A 269 7.18 41.36 14.61
C PHE A 269 7.57 42.23 13.40
N ASN A 270 8.53 43.13 13.53
CA ASN A 270 8.88 44.07 12.45
C ASN A 270 9.33 43.39 11.15
N ASN A 271 9.94 42.20 11.23
CA ASN A 271 10.44 41.45 10.07
C ASN A 271 9.38 40.57 9.38
N GLU A 272 8.22 40.35 10.01
CA GLU A 272 7.17 39.49 9.47
C GLU A 272 5.93 40.26 8.96
N ILE A 273 5.75 41.53 9.33
CA ILE A 273 4.55 42.31 9.03
C ILE A 273 4.61 42.96 7.64
N ALA A 274 3.61 42.63 6.81
CA ALA A 274 3.27 43.29 5.56
C ALA A 274 2.30 44.47 5.84
N PRO A 275 2.73 45.74 5.78
CA PRO A 275 1.86 46.87 6.11
C PRO A 275 0.74 47.07 5.08
N LEU A 276 -0.46 47.39 5.55
CA LEU A 276 -1.66 47.59 4.72
C LEU A 276 -2.10 49.05 4.75
N THR A 277 -2.44 49.62 3.58
CA THR A 277 -2.93 51.00 3.47
C THR A 277 -4.44 51.03 3.31
N VAL A 278 -5.16 51.42 4.37
CA VAL A 278 -6.61 51.64 4.34
C VAL A 278 -6.90 53.02 3.75
N LYS A 279 -7.56 53.05 2.59
CA LYS A 279 -7.93 54.31 1.93
C LYS A 279 -9.17 54.93 2.57
N GLY A 280 -9.03 56.10 3.16
CA GLY A 280 -10.09 56.80 3.87
C GLY A 280 -10.51 58.12 3.21
N LYS A 281 -11.77 58.54 3.40
CA LYS A 281 -12.27 59.86 2.95
C LYS A 281 -11.54 61.07 3.57
N LYS A 282 -10.70 60.85 4.58
CA LYS A 282 -9.89 61.86 5.29
C LYS A 282 -8.38 61.68 5.11
N GLY A 283 -7.94 60.78 4.21
CA GLY A 283 -6.55 60.39 4.04
C GLY A 283 -6.34 58.87 4.17
N ASP A 284 -5.16 58.41 3.80
CA ASP A 284 -4.75 57.01 3.83
C ASP A 284 -4.11 56.65 5.19
N THR A 285 -4.53 55.55 5.80
CA THR A 285 -4.02 55.07 7.09
C THR A 285 -3.21 53.79 6.90
N ILE A 286 -1.95 53.78 7.37
CA ILE A 286 -1.09 52.59 7.31
C ILE A 286 -1.28 51.74 8.59
N VAL A 287 -1.83 50.54 8.43
CA VAL A 287 -1.96 49.51 9.46
C VAL A 287 -0.71 48.64 9.42
N LYS A 288 0.05 48.64 10.52
CA LYS A 288 1.36 47.95 10.65
C LYS A 288 1.54 47.23 11.99
N GLU A 289 0.47 47.11 12.77
CA GLU A 289 0.48 46.60 14.14
C GLU A 289 -0.81 45.81 14.37
N ASP A 290 -0.74 44.68 15.08
CA ASP A 290 -1.93 43.88 15.39
C ASP A 290 -2.90 44.69 16.27
N GLU A 291 -4.20 44.51 16.09
CA GLU A 291 -5.20 45.36 16.75
C GLU A 291 -5.55 44.88 18.17
N GLU A 292 -5.49 43.56 18.37
CA GLU A 292 -6.24 42.89 19.44
C GLU A 292 -5.60 42.96 20.82
N TYR A 293 -4.27 42.89 20.92
CA TYR A 293 -3.56 42.82 22.22
C TYR A 293 -3.75 44.08 23.09
N LYS A 294 -4.20 45.18 22.47
CA LYS A 294 -4.55 46.46 23.12
C LYS A 294 -5.95 46.46 23.74
N ARG A 295 -6.78 45.44 23.48
CA ARG A 295 -8.21 45.39 23.82
C ARG A 295 -8.50 44.56 25.08
N VAL A 296 -7.63 44.63 26.08
CA VAL A 296 -7.76 43.91 27.36
C VAL A 296 -7.90 44.88 28.54
N ILE A 297 -8.74 44.53 29.52
CA ILE A 297 -8.89 45.21 30.81
C ILE A 297 -8.68 44.16 31.89
N TYR A 298 -7.46 44.09 32.43
CA TYR A 298 -7.01 42.98 33.28
C TYR A 298 -7.85 42.81 34.54
N GLU A 299 -8.29 43.90 35.15
CA GLU A 299 -9.12 43.92 36.36
C GLU A 299 -10.49 43.26 36.12
N LYS A 300 -10.98 43.26 34.86
CA LYS A 300 -12.25 42.62 34.51
C LYS A 300 -12.10 41.13 34.23
N VAL A 301 -10.93 40.63 33.86
CA VAL A 301 -10.73 39.22 33.44
C VAL A 301 -11.29 38.21 34.45
N PRO A 302 -11.04 38.32 35.78
CA PRO A 302 -11.58 37.38 36.77
C PRO A 302 -13.10 37.47 36.98
N SER A 303 -13.75 38.54 36.51
CA SER A 303 -15.19 38.80 36.69
C SER A 303 -16.04 38.49 35.45
N LEU A 304 -15.42 38.10 34.34
CA LEU A 304 -16.14 37.74 33.12
C LEU A 304 -16.94 36.45 33.34
N LYS A 305 -18.20 36.46 32.87
CA LYS A 305 -19.02 35.24 32.78
C LYS A 305 -18.52 34.36 31.64
N SER A 306 -18.72 33.05 31.77
CA SER A 306 -18.45 32.12 30.68
C SER A 306 -19.37 32.39 29.48
N ALA A 307 -18.78 32.41 28.29
CA ALA A 307 -19.42 32.79 27.04
C ALA A 307 -20.22 31.64 26.39
N PHE A 308 -19.88 30.39 26.71
CA PHE A 308 -20.43 29.20 26.03
C PHE A 308 -21.37 28.38 26.92
N LYS A 309 -21.17 28.38 28.24
CA LYS A 309 -21.95 27.60 29.20
C LYS A 309 -22.08 28.29 30.54
N GLN A 310 -23.28 28.32 31.11
CA GLN A 310 -23.49 28.82 32.48
C GLN A 310 -22.68 27.98 33.48
N GLY A 311 -21.84 28.63 34.29
CA GLY A 311 -20.91 27.96 35.21
C GLY A 311 -19.65 27.35 34.56
N GLY A 312 -19.42 27.57 33.26
CA GLY A 312 -18.18 27.18 32.59
C GLY A 312 -16.98 28.04 32.97
N SER A 313 -15.78 27.59 32.60
CA SER A 313 -14.49 28.27 32.84
C SER A 313 -14.01 29.15 31.68
N ILE A 314 -14.81 29.27 30.60
CA ILE A 314 -14.40 29.82 29.31
C ILE A 314 -15.18 31.10 28.98
N THR A 315 -14.50 32.23 28.96
CA THR A 315 -15.02 33.63 28.94
C THR A 315 -14.56 34.37 27.67
N ALA A 316 -14.58 35.71 27.60
CA ALA A 316 -14.25 36.48 26.37
C ALA A 316 -12.78 36.96 26.26
N ALA A 317 -12.20 37.60 27.29
CA ALA A 317 -10.73 37.71 27.39
C ALA A 317 -10.10 36.31 27.55
N ASN A 318 -10.93 35.47 28.16
CA ASN A 318 -11.03 34.05 28.12
C ASN A 318 -11.28 33.34 26.75
N SER A 319 -11.24 33.98 25.56
CA SER A 319 -11.53 33.40 24.21
C SER A 319 -10.65 33.97 23.08
N SER A 320 -10.39 33.21 22.00
CA SER A 320 -9.76 33.79 20.82
C SER A 320 -10.82 34.65 20.13
N PRO A 321 -10.54 35.92 19.86
CA PRO A 321 -11.48 36.74 19.12
C PRO A 321 -11.56 36.30 17.66
N LEU A 322 -12.56 36.85 16.97
CA LEU A 322 -12.77 36.65 15.55
C LEU A 322 -12.00 37.76 14.81
N ASN A 323 -11.22 37.41 13.80
CA ASN A 323 -10.22 38.33 13.23
C ASN A 323 -10.05 38.20 11.71
N ASP A 324 -9.58 39.28 11.10
CA ASP A 324 -9.15 39.33 9.70
C ASP A 324 -7.62 39.25 9.61
N GLY A 325 -7.07 38.48 8.66
CA GLY A 325 -5.61 38.45 8.42
C GLY A 325 -5.15 37.34 7.50
N ALA A 326 -3.92 37.46 6.98
CA ALA A 326 -3.30 36.47 6.09
C ALA A 326 -1.80 36.29 6.34
N SER A 327 -1.28 35.12 6.00
CA SER A 327 0.12 34.71 6.16
C SER A 327 0.57 33.95 4.91
N ALA A 328 1.79 34.22 4.43
CA ALA A 328 2.35 33.65 3.21
C ALA A 328 3.83 33.28 3.40
N LEU A 329 4.21 32.13 2.87
CA LEU A 329 5.55 31.57 2.89
C LEU A 329 5.94 31.14 1.47
N VAL A 330 7.17 31.41 1.10
CA VAL A 330 7.78 30.89 -0.14
C VAL A 330 8.68 29.74 0.25
N ILE A 331 8.37 28.55 -0.27
CA ILE A 331 9.06 27.30 0.02
C ILE A 331 9.73 26.85 -1.28
N MET A 332 10.99 26.44 -1.19
CA MET A 332 11.79 25.99 -2.31
C MET A 332 12.49 24.67 -1.99
N SER A 333 12.96 23.95 -3.01
CA SER A 333 14.02 22.97 -2.79
C SER A 333 15.31 23.69 -2.39
N ALA A 334 16.13 23.08 -1.53
CA ALA A 334 17.42 23.66 -1.13
C ALA A 334 18.35 23.88 -2.32
N GLU A 335 18.26 23.05 -3.36
CA GLU A 335 18.99 23.24 -4.61
C GLU A 335 18.54 24.52 -5.32
N LYS A 336 17.22 24.76 -5.43
CA LYS A 336 16.67 25.93 -6.12
C LYS A 336 16.90 27.23 -5.35
N ALA A 337 16.79 27.20 -4.02
CA ALA A 337 17.16 28.33 -3.17
C ALA A 337 18.64 28.71 -3.39
N LYS A 338 19.53 27.72 -3.44
CA LYS A 338 20.97 27.92 -3.70
C LYS A 338 21.26 28.41 -5.12
N GLU A 339 20.56 27.90 -6.15
CA GLU A 339 20.66 28.35 -7.54
C GLU A 339 20.33 29.85 -7.67
N LEU A 340 19.30 30.31 -6.95
CA LEU A 340 18.84 31.69 -6.94
C LEU A 340 19.62 32.61 -5.96
N GLY A 341 20.64 32.09 -5.28
CA GLY A 341 21.42 32.85 -4.30
C GLY A 341 20.64 33.25 -3.02
N LEU A 342 19.53 32.57 -2.74
CA LEU A 342 18.64 32.86 -1.62
C LEU A 342 19.08 32.11 -0.35
N THR A 343 19.20 32.85 0.75
CA THR A 343 19.44 32.29 2.09
C THR A 343 18.12 31.81 2.70
N PRO A 344 17.97 30.50 3.03
CA PRO A 344 16.80 30.01 3.75
C PRO A 344 16.69 30.60 5.16
N LEU A 345 15.44 30.73 5.64
CA LEU A 345 15.11 31.03 7.04
C LEU A 345 15.13 29.76 7.89
N ALA A 346 14.44 28.71 7.41
CA ALA A 346 14.33 27.43 8.11
C ALA A 346 14.14 26.26 7.13
N LYS A 347 14.59 25.07 7.55
CA LYS A 347 14.30 23.79 6.90
C LYS A 347 13.05 23.17 7.53
N ILE A 348 12.16 22.61 6.71
CA ILE A 348 11.04 21.80 7.18
C ILE A 348 11.58 20.39 7.43
N VAL A 349 11.63 19.98 8.70
CA VAL A 349 12.25 18.70 9.12
C VAL A 349 11.23 17.57 9.06
N SER A 350 10.05 17.79 9.62
CA SER A 350 8.98 16.80 9.66
C SER A 350 7.61 17.42 9.89
N TYR A 351 6.56 16.63 9.72
CA TYR A 351 5.18 16.99 10.03
C TYR A 351 4.30 15.79 10.27
N ALA A 352 3.20 16.00 10.99
CA ALA A 352 2.17 15.01 11.22
C ALA A 352 0.77 15.64 11.28
N ASP A 353 -0.21 14.89 10.79
CA ASP A 353 -1.62 15.07 11.14
C ASP A 353 -1.99 14.04 12.22
N ALA A 354 -2.99 14.37 13.05
CA ALA A 354 -3.66 13.45 13.95
C ALA A 354 -5.18 13.69 13.91
N GLY A 355 -5.95 12.65 14.25
CA GLY A 355 -7.38 12.75 14.53
C GLY A 355 -7.63 12.34 15.99
N VAL A 356 -8.64 12.96 16.58
CA VAL A 356 -9.24 12.64 17.88
C VAL A 356 -10.76 12.82 17.75
N GLU A 357 -11.54 12.42 18.75
CA GLU A 357 -12.98 12.68 18.74
C GLU A 357 -13.27 14.18 18.61
N PRO A 358 -14.33 14.60 17.88
CA PRO A 358 -14.56 16.02 17.59
C PRO A 358 -14.64 16.93 18.84
N VAL A 359 -15.20 16.42 19.94
CA VAL A 359 -15.27 17.12 21.23
C VAL A 359 -13.91 17.32 21.88
N ASP A 360 -12.96 16.41 21.61
CA ASP A 360 -11.62 16.36 22.18
C ASP A 360 -10.57 17.06 21.29
N PHE A 361 -10.97 17.83 20.29
CA PHE A 361 -10.04 18.64 19.48
C PHE A 361 -9.00 19.46 20.29
N PRO A 362 -9.23 19.92 21.55
CA PRO A 362 -8.19 20.60 22.31
C PRO A 362 -6.97 19.72 22.64
N ILE A 363 -7.11 18.39 22.63
CA ILE A 363 -5.99 17.47 22.85
C ILE A 363 -5.27 17.10 21.55
N ALA A 364 -5.84 17.40 20.38
CA ALA A 364 -5.25 16.99 19.09
C ALA A 364 -3.77 17.40 18.86
N PRO A 365 -3.27 18.56 19.34
CA PRO A 365 -1.85 18.90 19.25
C PRO A 365 -0.96 17.96 20.06
N THR A 366 -1.46 17.40 21.17
CA THR A 366 -0.69 16.45 22.01
C THR A 366 -0.52 15.09 21.37
N VAL A 367 -1.30 14.78 20.32
CA VAL A 367 -1.16 13.58 19.50
C VAL A 367 -0.38 13.85 18.21
N ALA A 368 -0.54 15.03 17.60
CA ALA A 368 0.17 15.40 16.38
C ALA A 368 1.65 15.75 16.63
N LEU A 369 1.95 16.47 17.72
CA LEU A 369 3.31 16.94 18.00
C LEU A 369 4.31 15.80 18.29
N PRO A 370 4.01 14.78 19.13
CA PRO A 370 4.91 13.64 19.31
C PRO A 370 5.19 12.88 18.01
N LYS A 371 4.19 12.69 17.14
CA LYS A 371 4.37 12.04 15.83
C LYS A 371 5.28 12.84 14.90
N ALA A 372 5.27 14.17 14.99
CA ALA A 372 6.18 15.02 14.22
C ALA A 372 7.60 14.95 14.79
N LEU A 373 7.76 14.98 16.13
CA LEU A 373 9.04 14.80 16.81
C LEU A 373 9.68 13.44 16.53
N GLU A 374 8.92 12.35 16.61
CA GLU A 374 9.34 10.99 16.29
C GLU A 374 9.87 10.88 14.85
N LYS A 375 9.15 11.45 13.86
CA LYS A 375 9.62 11.52 12.47
C LYS A 375 10.88 12.36 12.27
N ALA A 376 11.14 13.34 13.14
CA ALA A 376 12.37 14.12 13.14
C ALA A 376 13.51 13.42 13.90
N ASN A 377 13.24 12.31 14.59
CA ASN A 377 14.13 11.69 15.58
C ASN A 377 14.57 12.68 16.67
N LEU A 378 13.61 13.46 17.18
CA LEU A 378 13.77 14.45 18.26
C LEU A 378 12.84 14.15 19.44
N THR A 379 13.16 14.71 20.59
CA THR A 379 12.33 14.71 21.79
C THR A 379 11.79 16.12 22.08
N VAL A 380 10.87 16.23 23.04
CA VAL A 380 10.35 17.52 23.53
C VAL A 380 11.47 18.42 24.07
N ASN A 381 12.55 17.85 24.59
CA ASN A 381 13.65 18.60 25.19
C ASN A 381 14.54 19.29 24.15
N ASP A 382 14.63 18.74 22.94
CA ASP A 382 15.48 19.23 21.85
C ASP A 382 14.89 20.49 21.16
N ILE A 383 13.63 20.79 21.44
CA ILE A 383 12.93 21.96 20.90
C ILE A 383 13.24 23.20 21.77
N ALA A 384 13.67 24.27 21.12
CA ALA A 384 13.94 25.56 21.75
C ALA A 384 12.63 26.35 21.99
N LEU A 385 11.77 26.42 20.98
CA LEU A 385 10.52 27.18 21.00
C LEU A 385 9.33 26.36 20.46
N PHE A 386 8.19 26.50 21.14
CA PHE A 386 6.91 25.91 20.73
C PHE A 386 5.92 27.02 20.39
N GLU A 387 5.31 26.97 19.20
CA GLU A 387 4.14 27.78 18.86
C GLU A 387 2.90 26.89 18.78
N ILE A 388 2.17 26.79 19.89
CA ILE A 388 0.92 26.01 19.99
C ILE A 388 -0.24 27.00 19.87
N ASN A 389 -1.01 26.89 18.77
CA ASN A 389 -2.06 27.86 18.47
C ASN A 389 -3.07 27.95 19.61
N GLU A 390 -3.08 29.09 20.28
CA GLU A 390 -4.10 29.49 21.25
C GLU A 390 -5.41 29.83 20.53
N ALA A 391 -5.99 28.85 19.85
CA ALA A 391 -7.43 28.83 19.68
C ALA A 391 -8.00 29.00 21.07
N PHE A 392 -7.56 28.12 21.99
CA PHE A 392 -7.95 28.13 23.39
C PHE A 392 -6.76 27.91 24.35
N SER A 393 -6.61 28.66 25.45
CA SER A 393 -5.49 28.48 26.38
C SER A 393 -5.64 27.24 27.21
N VAL A 394 -6.86 26.67 27.32
CA VAL A 394 -6.99 25.29 27.77
C VAL A 394 -6.25 24.32 26.82
N VAL A 395 -6.20 24.56 25.49
CA VAL A 395 -5.38 23.77 24.54
C VAL A 395 -3.90 23.86 24.91
N VAL A 396 -3.38 25.08 25.14
CA VAL A 396 -1.97 25.27 25.51
C VAL A 396 -1.66 24.66 26.88
N ARG A 397 -2.52 24.89 27.88
CA ARG A 397 -2.39 24.29 29.22
C ARG A 397 -2.53 22.77 29.22
N ILE A 398 -3.29 22.19 28.29
CA ILE A 398 -3.34 20.74 28.04
C ILE A 398 -2.03 20.27 27.45
N ALA A 399 -1.52 20.91 26.38
CA ALA A 399 -0.28 20.51 25.74
C ALA A 399 0.93 20.61 26.68
N GLU A 400 1.04 21.70 27.44
CA GLU A 400 2.02 21.88 28.51
C GLU A 400 1.98 20.72 29.52
N LYS A 401 0.81 20.37 30.05
CA LYS A 401 0.66 19.31 31.06
C LYS A 401 0.88 17.90 30.51
N VAL A 402 0.35 17.61 29.33
CA VAL A 402 0.41 16.26 28.72
C VAL A 402 1.79 15.95 28.17
N LEU A 403 2.47 16.93 27.57
CA LEU A 403 3.80 16.75 26.99
C LEU A 403 4.94 17.23 27.91
N SER A 404 4.63 17.69 29.13
CA SER A 404 5.59 18.22 30.11
C SER A 404 6.51 19.31 29.53
N ILE A 405 5.95 20.21 28.72
CA ILE A 405 6.70 21.30 28.07
C ILE A 405 6.91 22.45 29.08
N ASP A 406 8.11 23.01 29.12
CA ASP A 406 8.41 24.24 29.86
C ASP A 406 7.54 25.41 29.34
N PRO A 407 6.67 26.02 30.17
CA PRO A 407 5.85 27.16 29.78
C PRO A 407 6.65 28.34 29.23
N ALA A 408 7.91 28.52 29.66
CA ALA A 408 8.78 29.58 29.18
C ALA A 408 9.23 29.41 27.72
N LYS A 409 9.01 28.23 27.11
CA LYS A 409 9.27 27.94 25.70
C LYS A 409 8.03 28.03 24.80
N ILE A 410 6.82 28.13 25.36
CA ILE A 410 5.57 28.12 24.59
C ILE A 410 5.09 29.55 24.33
N ASN A 411 4.82 29.88 23.07
CA ASN A 411 4.22 31.14 22.60
C ASN A 411 4.90 32.37 23.24
N VAL A 412 6.23 32.41 23.20
CA VAL A 412 7.05 33.40 23.91
C VAL A 412 6.73 34.85 23.51
N ASN A 413 6.26 35.03 22.27
CA ASN A 413 5.82 36.32 21.71
C ASN A 413 4.29 36.55 21.83
N GLY A 414 3.58 35.66 22.51
CA GLY A 414 2.12 35.59 22.57
C GLY A 414 1.48 34.93 21.34
N GLY A 415 0.32 34.30 21.54
CA GLY A 415 -0.42 33.61 20.50
C GLY A 415 -1.78 34.23 20.20
N ALA A 416 -2.66 33.39 19.65
CA ALA A 416 -3.91 33.80 19.01
C ALA A 416 -5.02 34.32 19.96
N VAL A 417 -4.84 34.33 21.30
CA VAL A 417 -5.77 35.06 22.19
C VAL A 417 -5.57 36.55 22.05
N ALA A 418 -4.31 36.96 22.16
CA ALA A 418 -3.93 38.35 22.29
C ALA A 418 -3.52 38.92 20.93
N LEU A 419 -3.04 38.09 20.00
CA LEU A 419 -2.83 38.49 18.61
C LEU A 419 -4.09 38.34 17.73
N GLY A 420 -5.04 37.51 18.14
CA GLY A 420 -6.26 37.20 17.38
C GLY A 420 -6.16 35.94 16.49
N HIS A 421 -7.31 35.41 16.07
CA HIS A 421 -7.43 34.10 15.40
C HIS A 421 -8.17 34.20 14.05
N ALA A 422 -7.49 34.69 13.02
CA ALA A 422 -7.95 34.57 11.63
C ALA A 422 -7.84 33.08 11.20
N ILE A 423 -8.94 32.32 11.25
CA ILE A 423 -8.90 30.85 11.32
C ILE A 423 -8.11 30.18 10.19
N GLY A 424 -8.36 30.49 8.91
CA GLY A 424 -7.62 29.94 7.77
C GLY A 424 -6.14 30.34 7.70
N SER A 425 -5.77 31.50 8.26
CA SER A 425 -4.40 32.03 8.31
C SER A 425 -3.59 31.52 9.49
N SER A 426 -4.22 31.24 10.63
CA SER A 426 -3.52 31.11 11.91
C SER A 426 -2.51 29.98 11.98
N GLY A 427 -2.80 28.84 11.34
CA GLY A 427 -1.84 27.73 11.21
C GLY A 427 -0.58 28.09 10.40
N ALA A 428 -0.66 29.04 9.47
CA ALA A 428 0.50 29.62 8.80
C ALA A 428 1.14 30.74 9.65
N ARG A 429 0.34 31.58 10.32
CA ARG A 429 0.82 32.67 11.21
C ARG A 429 1.81 32.16 12.23
N ILE A 430 1.48 31.08 12.94
CA ILE A 430 2.36 30.50 13.96
C ILE A 430 3.68 29.99 13.38
N VAL A 431 3.68 29.49 12.14
CA VAL A 431 4.91 29.09 11.46
C VAL A 431 5.75 30.32 11.09
N VAL A 432 5.12 31.38 10.57
CA VAL A 432 5.80 32.66 10.29
C VAL A 432 6.49 33.18 11.56
N SER A 433 5.74 33.31 12.67
CA SER A 433 6.29 33.81 13.93
C SER A 433 7.36 32.89 14.53
N LEU A 434 7.24 31.57 14.37
CA LEU A 434 8.26 30.62 14.80
C LEU A 434 9.58 30.76 14.01
N VAL A 435 9.53 30.82 12.68
CA VAL A 435 10.77 30.89 11.86
C VAL A 435 11.50 32.24 11.99
N HIS A 436 10.81 33.30 12.41
CA HIS A 436 11.46 34.58 12.75
C HIS A 436 11.95 34.66 14.20
N ALA A 437 11.41 33.84 15.11
CA ALA A 437 11.81 33.81 16.53
C ALA A 437 12.99 32.86 16.82
N LEU A 438 13.13 31.77 16.06
CA LEU A 438 14.22 30.79 16.22
C LEU A 438 15.59 31.38 15.84
N LYS A 439 16.61 31.06 16.64
CA LYS A 439 18.02 31.38 16.31
C LYS A 439 18.63 30.25 15.48
N SER A 440 19.71 30.56 14.77
CA SER A 440 20.42 29.56 13.97
C SER A 440 20.93 28.40 14.83
N GLY A 441 20.61 27.17 14.41
CA GLY A 441 20.91 25.93 15.12
C GLY A 441 19.78 25.43 16.02
N GLU A 442 18.72 26.21 16.25
CA GLU A 442 17.58 25.81 17.10
C GLU A 442 16.51 25.05 16.31
N TYR A 443 15.92 24.03 16.94
CA TYR A 443 14.68 23.40 16.49
C TYR A 443 13.46 24.10 17.09
N GLY A 444 12.42 24.29 16.29
CA GLY A 444 11.13 24.78 16.73
C GLY A 444 9.99 23.87 16.31
N ALA A 445 8.92 23.86 17.10
CA ALA A 445 7.72 23.08 16.81
C ALA A 445 6.47 23.96 16.78
N ALA A 446 5.61 23.76 15.79
CA ALA A 446 4.32 24.45 15.69
C ALA A 446 3.16 23.43 15.70
N GLY A 447 2.05 23.74 16.38
CA GLY A 447 0.90 22.84 16.50
C GLY A 447 -0.46 23.54 16.52
N VAL A 448 -1.49 22.91 15.94
CA VAL A 448 -2.86 23.45 15.84
C VAL A 448 -3.90 22.38 16.22
N CYS A 449 -4.97 22.80 16.92
CA CYS A 449 -5.98 21.95 17.53
C CYS A 449 -6.90 21.16 16.56
N ASN A 450 -6.79 21.35 15.24
CA ASN A 450 -7.42 20.43 14.27
C ASN A 450 -6.48 19.29 13.84
N GLY A 451 -5.60 18.92 14.79
CA GLY A 451 -4.66 17.81 14.72
C GLY A 451 -3.61 17.96 13.65
N VAL A 452 -2.84 19.04 13.68
CA VAL A 452 -1.71 19.26 12.75
C VAL A 452 -0.49 19.78 13.51
N SER A 453 0.71 19.32 13.17
CA SER A 453 1.98 19.82 13.72
C SER A 453 3.14 19.73 12.72
N LEU A 454 4.07 20.69 12.80
CA LEU A 454 5.29 20.81 11.99
C LEU A 454 6.51 20.99 12.90
N ILE A 455 7.64 20.38 12.52
CA ILE A 455 8.97 20.63 13.12
C ILE A 455 9.86 21.35 12.11
N PHE A 456 10.51 22.41 12.57
CA PHE A 456 11.42 23.24 11.80
C PHE A 456 12.82 23.24 12.43
N TYR A 457 13.82 23.45 11.58
CA TYR A 457 15.19 23.73 12.00
C TYR A 457 15.63 25.07 11.42
N CYS A 458 16.03 26.02 12.27
CA CYS A 458 16.52 27.32 11.83
C CYS A 458 18.00 27.20 11.44
N SER A 459 18.34 27.58 10.21
CA SER A 459 19.71 27.50 9.69
C SER A 459 20.07 28.79 8.95
N ILE A 460 20.66 29.76 9.66
CA ILE A 460 21.09 31.01 9.04
C ILE A 460 22.47 30.82 8.39
N ALA A 461 22.43 30.65 7.07
CA ALA A 461 23.47 30.98 6.08
C ALA A 461 24.84 30.27 6.12
N SER A 462 25.44 30.20 4.92
CA SER A 462 26.86 29.96 4.61
C SER A 462 27.34 28.51 4.44
N THR A 463 27.02 27.93 3.27
CA THR A 463 27.98 27.22 2.39
C THR A 463 28.74 26.00 2.93
N LYS A 464 28.38 25.46 4.11
CA LYS A 464 28.95 24.23 4.70
C LYS A 464 27.88 23.30 5.29
N MET A 465 26.99 22.77 4.45
CA MET A 465 26.36 21.47 4.73
C MET A 465 27.05 20.38 3.91
N ILE A 466 27.82 19.53 4.59
CA ILE A 466 28.31 18.23 4.11
C ILE A 466 28.91 17.34 5.24
N SER A 467 29.26 17.89 6.43
CA SER A 467 30.15 17.17 7.37
C SER A 467 29.74 17.10 8.86
N VAL A 468 28.54 17.51 9.29
CA VAL A 468 28.19 17.53 10.74
C VAL A 468 27.32 16.33 11.18
N PHE A 469 26.51 15.74 10.29
CA PHE A 469 25.66 14.59 10.63
C PHE A 469 26.40 13.25 10.86
N ARG A 470 27.71 13.19 10.66
CA ARG A 470 28.49 11.93 10.65
C ARG A 470 29.31 11.66 11.92
N ALA A 471 29.24 12.53 12.94
CA ALA A 471 30.15 12.48 14.10
C ALA A 471 29.51 12.15 15.47
N GLU A 472 28.19 12.32 15.65
CA GLU A 472 27.56 12.15 16.98
C GLU A 472 26.76 10.85 17.17
N GLN A 473 26.56 10.03 16.12
CA GLN A 473 25.93 8.71 16.26
C GLN A 473 26.82 7.63 16.92
N GLN A 474 28.04 7.98 17.36
CA GLN A 474 29.03 7.02 17.88
C GLN A 474 29.27 7.12 19.39
N LYS A 475 28.27 7.57 20.16
CA LYS A 475 28.22 7.40 21.63
C LYS A 475 26.93 6.74 22.05
N GLU A 476 26.97 5.41 22.11
CA GLU A 476 25.96 4.60 22.76
C GLU A 476 25.75 5.06 24.21
N LYS A 477 24.51 5.37 24.57
CA LYS A 477 24.04 5.28 25.96
C LYS A 477 23.22 4.02 26.08
N THR A 478 23.71 3.10 26.91
CA THR A 478 23.01 1.86 27.27
C THR A 478 21.66 2.21 27.89
N VAL A 479 20.56 1.88 27.20
CA VAL A 479 19.22 1.95 27.75
C VAL A 479 18.83 0.56 28.20
N GLU A 480 18.53 0.41 29.50
CA GLU A 480 18.07 -0.85 30.07
C GLU A 480 16.78 -1.29 29.35
N THR A 481 16.89 -2.39 28.61
CA THR A 481 15.75 -2.98 27.92
C THR A 481 15.01 -3.84 28.93
N VAL A 482 13.76 -3.48 29.26
CA VAL A 482 12.86 -4.40 29.96
C VAL A 482 12.53 -5.54 29.01
N THR A 483 13.28 -6.63 29.15
CA THR A 483 13.11 -7.86 28.36
C THR A 483 11.80 -8.54 28.72
N ILE A 484 10.80 -8.40 27.85
CA ILE A 484 9.76 -9.43 27.73
C ILE A 484 10.37 -10.52 26.84
N GLU A 485 10.93 -11.55 27.47
CA GLU A 485 11.38 -12.74 26.75
C GLU A 485 10.17 -13.54 26.22
N SER A 486 9.93 -13.45 24.92
CA SER A 486 9.27 -14.53 24.17
C SER A 486 10.11 -14.92 22.96
N GLN A 487 10.95 -15.94 23.14
CA GLN A 487 11.64 -16.61 22.05
C GLN A 487 10.65 -17.43 21.20
N ASP A 488 9.92 -16.78 20.28
CA ASP A 488 9.33 -17.34 19.04
C ASP A 488 8.39 -16.29 18.35
N GLY A 489 8.82 -15.03 18.27
CA GLY A 489 8.04 -13.94 17.64
C GLY A 489 8.28 -13.79 16.13
N ASP A 490 7.19 -13.86 15.36
CA ASP A 490 7.11 -13.67 13.89
C ASP A 490 7.72 -12.31 13.45
N GLU A 491 8.34 -12.26 12.26
CA GLU A 491 8.94 -11.03 11.72
C GLU A 491 7.88 -9.93 11.48
N ALA A 492 6.64 -10.31 11.18
CA ALA A 492 5.50 -9.40 11.18
C ALA A 492 5.25 -8.74 12.55
N LEU A 493 5.35 -9.49 13.65
CA LEU A 493 5.14 -8.96 15.01
C LEU A 493 6.20 -7.92 15.38
N ARG A 494 7.41 -8.03 14.83
CA ARG A 494 8.46 -6.99 14.97
C ARG A 494 8.15 -5.71 14.21
N LEU A 495 7.35 -5.79 13.13
CA LEU A 495 7.00 -4.65 12.28
C LEU A 495 5.69 -3.94 12.69
N VAL A 496 4.71 -4.69 13.24
CA VAL A 496 3.39 -4.14 13.64
C VAL A 496 3.07 -4.29 15.15
N GLY A 497 4.05 -4.70 15.96
CA GLY A 497 3.92 -4.87 17.41
C GLY A 497 2.93 -5.96 17.82
N THR A 498 2.49 -5.93 19.08
CA THR A 498 1.45 -6.82 19.64
C THR A 498 0.04 -6.23 19.64
N ALA A 499 -0.11 -4.90 19.50
CA ALA A 499 -1.40 -4.23 19.45
C ALA A 499 -1.58 -3.47 18.13
N ARG A 500 -2.82 -3.23 17.71
CA ARG A 500 -3.12 -2.46 16.49
C ARG A 500 -2.85 -0.97 16.71
N THR A 501 -1.69 -0.52 16.25
CA THR A 501 -1.26 0.89 16.37
C THR A 501 -1.82 1.79 15.27
N THR A 502 -2.31 1.22 14.17
CA THR A 502 -2.71 1.98 12.98
C THR A 502 -3.97 1.40 12.36
N GLN A 503 -5.03 2.22 12.25
CA GLN A 503 -6.24 1.87 11.50
C GLN A 503 -6.22 2.52 10.11
N PHE A 504 -6.37 1.70 9.07
CA PHE A 504 -6.43 2.14 7.68
C PHE A 504 -7.88 2.21 7.19
N SER A 505 -8.22 3.25 6.43
CA SER A 505 -9.58 3.41 5.89
C SER A 505 -9.97 2.29 4.93
N GLU A 506 -11.27 2.00 4.81
CA GLU A 506 -11.75 0.96 3.88
C GLU A 506 -11.36 1.27 2.43
N GLU A 507 -11.36 2.53 2.03
CA GLU A 507 -10.92 2.95 0.69
C GLU A 507 -9.42 2.69 0.45
N TYR A 508 -8.57 2.97 1.44
CA TYR A 508 -7.14 2.66 1.37
C TYR A 508 -6.91 1.16 1.27
N ASN A 509 -7.58 0.37 2.11
CA ASN A 509 -7.54 -1.09 2.06
C ASN A 509 -7.98 -1.64 0.70
N LEU A 510 -8.97 -1.02 0.05
CA LEU A 510 -9.47 -1.41 -1.26
C LEU A 510 -8.49 -1.04 -2.39
N LYS A 511 -7.82 0.11 -2.31
CA LYS A 511 -6.71 0.51 -3.20
C LYS A 511 -5.52 -0.45 -3.08
N LEU A 512 -5.07 -0.72 -1.86
CA LEU A 512 -4.02 -1.70 -1.58
C LEU A 512 -4.38 -3.10 -2.10
N ARG A 513 -5.61 -3.57 -1.85
CA ARG A 513 -6.09 -4.86 -2.38
C ARG A 513 -6.05 -4.92 -3.91
N ARG A 514 -6.42 -3.84 -4.61
CA ARG A 514 -6.28 -3.78 -6.08
C ARG A 514 -4.82 -3.89 -6.52
N LYS A 515 -3.88 -3.26 -5.80
CA LYS A 515 -2.43 -3.36 -6.07
C LYS A 515 -1.92 -4.79 -5.91
N LEU A 516 -2.34 -5.50 -4.84
CA LEU A 516 -2.03 -6.92 -4.64
C LEU A 516 -2.65 -7.80 -5.74
N ASP A 517 -3.92 -7.55 -6.09
CA ASP A 517 -4.68 -8.31 -7.09
C ASP A 517 -4.12 -8.22 -8.51
N LEU A 518 -3.34 -7.18 -8.82
CA LEU A 518 -2.66 -7.01 -10.11
C LEU A 518 -1.39 -7.86 -10.25
N LEU A 519 -0.83 -8.37 -9.15
CA LEU A 519 0.46 -9.09 -9.16
C LEU A 519 0.33 -10.54 -8.70
N ILE A 520 -0.20 -10.77 -7.49
CA ILE A 520 -0.13 -12.10 -6.86
C ILE A 520 -1.07 -13.10 -7.57
N PRO A 521 -2.39 -12.86 -7.72
CA PRO A 521 -3.28 -13.82 -8.36
C PRO A 521 -2.94 -14.14 -9.83
N PRO A 522 -2.52 -13.18 -10.69
CA PRO A 522 -2.07 -13.48 -12.05
C PRO A 522 -0.84 -14.39 -12.10
N LEU A 523 0.16 -14.19 -11.22
CA LEU A 523 1.32 -15.07 -11.14
C LEU A 523 0.92 -16.47 -10.65
N CYS A 524 0.11 -16.58 -9.58
CA CYS A 524 -0.43 -17.86 -9.12
C CYS A 524 -1.19 -18.58 -10.24
N ALA A 525 -1.96 -17.85 -11.06
CA ALA A 525 -2.75 -18.42 -12.16
C ALA A 525 -1.86 -18.92 -13.28
N ALA A 526 -0.81 -18.18 -13.64
CA ALA A 526 0.17 -18.60 -14.64
C ALA A 526 0.88 -19.90 -14.23
N VAL A 527 1.23 -20.05 -12.94
CA VAL A 527 1.84 -21.27 -12.41
C VAL A 527 0.87 -22.46 -12.56
N TYR A 528 -0.34 -22.38 -11.99
CA TYR A 528 -1.33 -23.47 -12.10
C TYR A 528 -1.70 -23.80 -13.55
N PHE A 529 -1.80 -22.79 -14.42
CA PHE A 529 -2.08 -22.96 -15.85
C PHE A 529 -1.00 -23.81 -16.53
N THR A 530 0.28 -23.48 -16.35
CA THR A 530 1.38 -24.26 -16.95
C THR A 530 1.40 -25.72 -16.47
N GLN A 531 1.14 -25.95 -15.18
CA GLN A 531 1.05 -27.30 -14.60
C GLN A 531 -0.15 -28.10 -15.10
N PHE A 532 -1.31 -27.46 -15.26
CA PHE A 532 -2.48 -28.13 -15.81
C PHE A 532 -2.26 -28.58 -17.26
N LEU A 533 -1.53 -27.79 -18.06
CA LEU A 533 -1.22 -28.15 -19.44
C LEU A 533 -0.38 -29.44 -19.56
N ASP A 534 0.58 -29.72 -18.66
CA ASP A 534 1.28 -31.02 -18.63
C ASP A 534 0.29 -32.19 -18.49
N LYS A 535 -0.65 -32.11 -17.55
CA LYS A 535 -1.62 -33.18 -17.31
C LYS A 535 -2.45 -33.47 -18.56
N THR A 536 -2.79 -32.43 -19.33
CA THR A 536 -3.44 -32.62 -20.65
C THR A 536 -2.50 -33.20 -21.71
N SER A 537 -1.19 -32.93 -21.65
CA SER A 537 -0.18 -33.44 -22.58
C SER A 537 -0.03 -34.97 -22.52
N LEU A 538 -0.33 -35.59 -21.37
CA LEU A 538 -0.26 -37.04 -21.18
C LEU A 538 -1.17 -37.82 -22.15
N ASN A 539 -2.24 -37.21 -22.66
CA ASN A 539 -3.10 -37.79 -23.70
C ASN A 539 -2.32 -38.18 -24.97
N TYR A 540 -1.18 -37.55 -25.23
CA TYR A 540 -0.29 -37.84 -26.35
C TYR A 540 0.76 -38.93 -26.03
N ALA A 541 1.00 -39.26 -24.76
CA ALA A 541 1.90 -40.33 -24.33
C ALA A 541 1.37 -41.76 -24.61
N ARG A 542 0.23 -41.87 -25.31
CA ARG A 542 -0.41 -43.12 -25.77
C ARG A 542 0.48 -44.08 -26.58
N GLN A 543 1.64 -43.62 -27.04
CA GLN A 543 2.61 -44.45 -27.76
C GLN A 543 3.17 -45.61 -26.90
N TYR A 544 3.10 -45.52 -25.57
CA TYR A 544 3.44 -46.62 -24.65
C TYR A 544 2.21 -47.45 -24.26
N HIS A 545 1.65 -48.17 -25.24
CA HIS A 545 0.48 -49.04 -25.06
C HIS A 545 0.65 -50.01 -23.86
N GLY A 546 -0.41 -50.18 -23.07
CA GLY A 546 -0.43 -51.07 -21.89
C GLY A 546 0.01 -50.43 -20.57
N HIS A 547 0.91 -49.43 -20.58
CA HIS A 547 1.48 -48.85 -19.36
C HIS A 547 0.92 -47.46 -18.97
N TYR A 548 -0.10 -46.94 -19.68
CA TYR A 548 -0.65 -45.59 -19.50
C TYR A 548 -1.01 -45.26 -18.04
N ASN A 549 -1.71 -46.14 -17.33
CA ASN A 549 -2.12 -45.91 -15.95
C ASN A 549 -0.91 -45.79 -15.01
N LEU A 550 0.16 -46.56 -15.26
CA LEU A 550 1.40 -46.52 -14.48
C LEU A 550 2.22 -45.25 -14.76
N VAL A 551 2.26 -44.78 -16.01
CA VAL A 551 2.86 -43.48 -16.39
C VAL A 551 2.08 -42.29 -15.81
N SER A 552 0.75 -42.43 -15.70
CA SER A 552 -0.10 -41.44 -15.04
C SER A 552 0.17 -41.40 -13.52
N ALA A 553 0.26 -42.56 -12.87
CA ALA A 553 0.59 -42.69 -11.45
C ALA A 553 2.02 -42.25 -11.09
N ALA A 554 3.00 -42.40 -12.00
CA ALA A 554 4.41 -42.03 -11.80
C ALA A 554 4.60 -40.63 -11.20
N PHE A 555 3.86 -39.67 -11.74
CA PHE A 555 3.84 -38.28 -11.25
C PHE A 555 3.36 -38.19 -9.80
N TYR A 556 2.25 -38.85 -9.46
CA TYR A 556 1.71 -38.80 -8.11
C TYR A 556 2.56 -39.58 -7.10
N PHE A 557 3.31 -40.60 -7.51
CA PHE A 557 4.35 -41.21 -6.66
C PHE A 557 5.48 -40.23 -6.34
N GLY A 558 5.96 -39.48 -7.34
CA GLY A 558 6.97 -38.43 -7.13
C GLY A 558 6.48 -37.34 -6.18
N PHE A 559 5.24 -36.88 -6.39
CA PHE A 559 4.56 -35.93 -5.51
C PHE A 559 4.47 -36.46 -4.07
N LEU A 560 3.97 -37.68 -3.88
CA LEU A 560 3.78 -38.31 -2.56
C LEU A 560 5.09 -38.43 -1.76
N VAL A 561 6.19 -38.81 -2.42
CA VAL A 561 7.51 -38.95 -1.78
C VAL A 561 8.09 -37.60 -1.37
N TRP A 562 7.87 -36.55 -2.17
CA TRP A 562 8.50 -35.24 -1.98
C TRP A 562 7.65 -34.20 -1.27
N GLU A 563 6.36 -34.45 -1.02
CA GLU A 563 5.45 -33.54 -0.29
C GLU A 563 6.05 -33.08 1.07
N PHE A 564 6.38 -34.01 1.97
CA PHE A 564 6.95 -33.63 3.27
C PHE A 564 8.37 -33.03 3.18
N PRO A 565 9.32 -33.61 2.41
CA PRO A 565 10.64 -32.99 2.20
C PRO A 565 10.57 -31.57 1.62
N THR A 566 9.70 -31.32 0.65
CA THR A 566 9.65 -30.04 -0.07
C THR A 566 9.01 -28.95 0.80
N VAL A 567 8.00 -29.29 1.61
CA VAL A 567 7.41 -28.37 2.61
C VAL A 567 8.41 -28.05 3.72
N TYR A 568 9.21 -29.02 4.16
CA TYR A 568 10.29 -28.78 5.12
C TYR A 568 11.41 -27.89 4.55
N ILE A 569 11.76 -28.06 3.27
CA ILE A 569 12.74 -27.22 2.58
C ILE A 569 12.20 -25.80 2.36
N SER A 570 10.94 -25.64 1.96
CA SER A 570 10.34 -24.32 1.74
C SER A 570 10.20 -23.52 3.03
N GLN A 571 10.04 -24.16 4.19
CA GLN A 571 10.10 -23.51 5.51
C GLN A 571 11.49 -23.01 5.92
N LYS A 572 12.57 -23.44 5.24
CA LYS A 572 13.95 -23.00 5.50
C LYS A 572 14.53 -22.05 4.46
N LEU A 573 13.89 -21.95 3.30
CA LEU A 573 14.34 -21.14 2.17
C LEU A 573 13.35 -20.00 1.93
N ARG A 574 13.75 -19.04 1.09
CA ARG A 574 12.83 -18.02 0.57
C ARG A 574 11.74 -18.68 -0.27
N VAL A 575 10.53 -18.70 0.27
CA VAL A 575 9.38 -19.49 -0.19
C VAL A 575 9.06 -19.26 -1.68
N ALA A 576 9.00 -18.00 -2.13
CA ALA A 576 8.70 -17.66 -3.52
C ALA A 576 9.89 -17.96 -4.45
N LYS A 577 11.12 -17.86 -3.95
CA LYS A 577 12.33 -18.20 -4.74
C LYS A 577 12.47 -19.71 -4.94
N TYR A 578 12.18 -20.49 -3.91
CA TYR A 578 12.13 -21.96 -3.99
C TYR A 578 11.04 -22.44 -4.97
N LEU A 579 9.86 -21.81 -4.94
CA LEU A 579 8.79 -22.04 -5.92
C LEU A 579 9.26 -21.75 -7.36
N GLY A 580 9.78 -20.55 -7.62
CA GLY A 580 10.20 -20.13 -8.96
C GLY A 580 11.31 -21.02 -9.55
N ALA A 581 12.27 -21.43 -8.71
CA ALA A 581 13.32 -22.37 -9.10
C ALA A 581 12.75 -23.76 -9.46
N ASN A 582 11.83 -24.30 -8.66
CA ASN A 582 11.16 -25.58 -8.96
C ASN A 582 10.37 -25.53 -10.27
N ILE A 583 9.69 -24.42 -10.58
CA ILE A 583 8.96 -24.25 -11.85
C ILE A 583 9.93 -24.22 -13.04
N CYS A 584 11.09 -23.57 -12.92
CA CYS A 584 12.12 -23.59 -13.97
C CYS A 584 12.65 -25.02 -14.20
N VAL A 585 12.97 -25.75 -13.13
CA VAL A 585 13.43 -27.14 -13.20
C VAL A 585 12.34 -28.06 -13.79
N TRP A 586 11.09 -27.89 -13.37
CA TRP A 586 9.92 -28.58 -13.94
C TRP A 586 9.80 -28.34 -15.45
N GLY A 587 9.99 -27.09 -15.91
CA GLY A 587 9.97 -26.75 -17.33
C GLY A 587 11.09 -27.45 -18.12
N VAL A 588 12.31 -27.51 -17.58
CA VAL A 588 13.42 -28.27 -18.18
C VAL A 588 13.11 -29.76 -18.24
N ILE A 589 12.60 -30.37 -17.17
CA ILE A 589 12.19 -31.78 -17.14
C ILE A 589 11.08 -32.04 -18.17
N LEU A 590 10.15 -31.11 -18.34
CA LEU A 590 9.09 -31.22 -19.34
C LEU A 590 9.65 -31.20 -20.77
N MET A 591 10.62 -30.33 -21.07
CA MET A 591 11.31 -30.34 -22.38
C MET A 591 12.07 -31.66 -22.64
N LEU A 592 12.68 -32.27 -21.61
CA LEU A 592 13.39 -33.55 -21.74
C LEU A 592 12.48 -34.72 -22.18
N HIS A 593 11.16 -34.63 -21.98
CA HIS A 593 10.21 -35.63 -22.50
C HIS A 593 10.18 -35.68 -24.05
N ALA A 594 10.62 -34.63 -24.75
CA ALA A 594 10.77 -34.66 -26.20
C ALA A 594 11.94 -35.57 -26.66
N VAL A 595 12.93 -35.80 -25.79
CA VAL A 595 14.11 -36.64 -26.06
C VAL A 595 13.90 -38.08 -25.60
N GLY A 596 13.17 -38.30 -24.50
CA GLY A 596 12.92 -39.63 -23.94
C GLY A 596 12.18 -40.60 -24.89
N THR A 597 12.84 -41.71 -25.27
CA THR A 597 12.30 -42.75 -26.17
C THR A 597 11.94 -44.07 -25.49
N SER A 598 12.30 -44.26 -24.21
CA SER A 598 12.02 -45.48 -23.45
C SER A 598 11.01 -45.25 -22.33
N PHE A 599 10.23 -46.29 -22.02
CA PHE A 599 9.26 -46.27 -20.92
C PHE A 599 9.91 -45.88 -19.58
N GLY A 600 11.08 -46.43 -19.26
CA GLY A 600 11.79 -46.14 -18.01
C GLY A 600 12.22 -44.67 -17.90
N ALA A 601 12.74 -44.08 -18.98
CA ALA A 601 13.08 -42.66 -19.00
C ALA A 601 11.84 -41.77 -18.86
N PHE A 602 10.74 -42.11 -19.54
CA PHE A 602 9.49 -41.37 -19.45
C PHE A 602 8.86 -41.46 -18.05
N PHE A 603 8.90 -42.64 -17.41
CA PHE A 603 8.45 -42.83 -16.02
C PHE A 603 9.29 -42.00 -15.04
N ALA A 604 10.62 -42.01 -15.18
CA ALA A 604 11.53 -41.26 -14.32
C ALA A 604 11.32 -39.74 -14.44
N LEU A 605 11.19 -39.21 -15.67
CA LEU A 605 10.90 -37.79 -15.88
C LEU A 605 9.53 -37.40 -15.31
N ARG A 606 8.49 -38.24 -15.44
CA ARG A 606 7.18 -38.03 -14.81
C ARG A 606 7.25 -38.00 -13.28
N PHE A 607 8.03 -38.90 -12.67
CA PHE A 607 8.28 -38.89 -11.22
C PHE A 607 8.97 -37.58 -10.78
N LEU A 608 9.95 -37.10 -11.53
CA LEU A 608 10.64 -35.82 -11.25
C LEU A 608 9.72 -34.59 -11.43
N LEU A 609 8.78 -34.61 -12.38
CA LEU A 609 7.74 -33.56 -12.45
C LEU A 609 6.86 -33.54 -11.19
N GLY A 610 6.54 -34.72 -10.63
CA GLY A 610 5.81 -34.85 -9.36
C GLY A 610 6.57 -34.25 -8.19
N MET A 611 7.88 -34.50 -8.11
CA MET A 611 8.77 -33.88 -7.12
C MET A 611 8.71 -32.35 -7.19
N CYS A 612 8.85 -31.75 -8.38
CA CYS A 612 8.83 -30.28 -8.51
C CYS A 612 7.44 -29.68 -8.27
N GLU A 613 6.35 -30.37 -8.60
CA GLU A 613 4.98 -29.86 -8.41
C GLU A 613 4.52 -29.92 -6.94
N SER A 614 5.03 -30.85 -6.12
CA SER A 614 4.63 -31.00 -4.71
C SER A 614 4.74 -29.71 -3.88
N CYS A 615 5.72 -28.83 -4.18
CA CYS A 615 5.87 -27.57 -3.45
C CYS A 615 4.81 -26.53 -3.79
N VAL A 616 4.14 -26.64 -4.94
CA VAL A 616 3.46 -25.50 -5.56
C VAL A 616 2.13 -25.18 -4.89
N ALA A 617 1.26 -26.17 -4.70
CA ALA A 617 -0.01 -25.96 -4.02
C ALA A 617 0.16 -25.40 -2.58
N PRO A 618 1.01 -25.98 -1.70
CA PRO A 618 1.16 -25.45 -0.34
C PRO A 618 1.81 -24.05 -0.32
N ILE A 619 2.76 -23.75 -1.22
CA ILE A 619 3.37 -22.42 -1.28
C ILE A 619 2.40 -21.36 -1.79
N LEU A 620 1.66 -21.62 -2.87
CA LEU A 620 0.69 -20.66 -3.41
C LEU A 620 -0.46 -20.39 -2.41
N ILE A 621 -0.87 -21.41 -1.66
CA ILE A 621 -1.81 -21.26 -0.54
C ILE A 621 -1.23 -20.34 0.55
N LEU A 622 0.02 -20.58 0.97
CA LEU A 622 0.69 -19.78 2.00
C LEU A 622 0.83 -18.31 1.59
N ILE A 623 1.26 -18.04 0.35
CA ILE A 623 1.35 -16.68 -0.21
C ILE A 623 -0.04 -16.03 -0.24
N ILE A 624 -1.09 -16.74 -0.67
CA ILE A 624 -2.45 -16.18 -0.65
C ILE A 624 -2.93 -15.90 0.78
N SER A 625 -2.60 -16.74 1.78
CA SER A 625 -2.99 -16.48 3.17
C SER A 625 -2.24 -15.31 3.82
N MET A 626 -0.98 -15.06 3.45
CA MET A 626 -0.20 -13.94 3.98
C MET A 626 -0.68 -12.55 3.51
N PHE A 627 -1.25 -12.46 2.31
CA PHE A 627 -1.62 -11.18 1.69
C PHE A 627 -3.14 -10.89 1.65
N TYR A 628 -4.00 -11.86 1.98
CA TYR A 628 -5.45 -11.73 1.84
C TYR A 628 -6.22 -12.30 3.04
N LYS A 629 -7.28 -11.59 3.43
CA LYS A 629 -8.18 -12.00 4.52
C LYS A 629 -8.86 -13.34 4.22
N LYS A 630 -9.23 -14.13 5.24
CA LYS A 630 -9.91 -15.43 5.09
C LYS A 630 -11.19 -15.37 4.27
N ASN A 631 -11.89 -14.22 4.23
CA ASN A 631 -13.08 -13.97 3.40
C ASN A 631 -12.77 -13.44 1.98
N GLU A 632 -11.49 -13.25 1.63
CA GLU A 632 -11.01 -12.75 0.33
C GLU A 632 -10.22 -13.81 -0.45
N GLN A 633 -9.71 -14.85 0.22
CA GLN A 633 -8.81 -15.86 -0.35
C GLN A 633 -9.48 -16.69 -1.46
N VAL A 634 -10.75 -17.08 -1.31
CA VAL A 634 -11.32 -18.16 -2.13
C VAL A 634 -11.57 -17.73 -3.58
N MET A 635 -12.10 -16.54 -3.84
CA MET A 635 -12.14 -15.98 -5.21
C MET A 635 -10.75 -15.91 -5.86
N ARG A 636 -9.69 -15.71 -5.08
CA ARG A 636 -8.32 -15.56 -5.57
C ARG A 636 -7.65 -16.91 -5.85
N SER A 637 -7.88 -17.90 -5.01
CA SER A 637 -7.49 -19.30 -5.25
C SER A 637 -8.31 -19.98 -6.36
N LEU A 638 -9.54 -19.51 -6.64
CA LEU A 638 -10.41 -20.08 -7.68
C LEU A 638 -10.19 -19.46 -9.07
N ARG A 639 -9.72 -18.21 -9.17
CA ARG A 639 -9.28 -17.59 -10.45
C ARG A 639 -8.11 -18.31 -11.13
N LEU A 640 -7.51 -19.29 -10.47
CA LEU A 640 -6.34 -20.05 -10.92
C LEU A 640 -6.68 -21.20 -11.90
N HIS A 641 -7.96 -21.55 -12.06
CA HIS A 641 -8.42 -22.78 -12.73
C HIS A 641 -9.06 -22.53 -14.13
N VAL A 642 -8.45 -21.67 -14.96
CA VAL A 642 -8.94 -21.39 -16.32
C VAL A 642 -8.17 -22.24 -17.35
N ASN A 643 -8.86 -23.20 -17.95
CA ASN A 643 -8.24 -24.16 -18.88
C ASN A 643 -8.08 -23.60 -20.30
N GLY A 644 -6.90 -23.78 -20.89
CA GLY A 644 -6.60 -23.40 -22.27
C GLY A 644 -6.74 -24.57 -23.27
N ILE A 645 -6.98 -24.23 -24.54
CA ILE A 645 -7.01 -25.19 -25.66
C ILE A 645 -5.75 -24.98 -26.51
N SER A 646 -5.12 -26.06 -26.97
CA SER A 646 -4.02 -26.00 -27.93
C SER A 646 -4.23 -27.01 -29.06
N PHE A 647 -3.94 -26.60 -30.29
CA PHE A 647 -4.03 -27.42 -31.50
C PHE A 647 -2.90 -27.04 -32.47
N TYR A 648 -2.25 -28.03 -33.07
CA TYR A 648 -1.16 -27.83 -34.04
C TYR A 648 -1.20 -28.89 -35.14
N THR A 649 -0.95 -28.47 -36.39
CA THR A 649 -1.09 -29.30 -37.60
C THR A 649 0.14 -29.23 -38.52
N GLY A 650 1.35 -29.17 -37.96
CA GLY A 650 2.61 -29.15 -38.72
C GLY A 650 3.29 -30.51 -38.84
N ASN A 651 3.86 -30.79 -40.01
CA ASN A 651 4.35 -32.13 -40.40
C ASN A 651 5.88 -32.36 -40.23
N ARG A 652 6.63 -31.49 -39.53
CA ARG A 652 8.11 -31.58 -39.46
C ARG A 652 8.69 -32.23 -38.19
N LEU A 653 7.88 -32.41 -37.16
CA LEU A 653 8.23 -33.08 -35.89
C LEU A 653 7.00 -33.85 -35.42
N ALA A 654 7.19 -34.96 -34.68
CA ALA A 654 6.06 -35.68 -34.08
C ALA A 654 5.27 -34.70 -33.18
N PRO A 655 3.97 -34.44 -33.43
CA PRO A 655 3.29 -33.26 -32.88
C PRO A 655 3.36 -33.12 -31.35
N TYR A 656 3.39 -34.23 -30.62
CA TYR A 656 3.49 -34.26 -29.16
C TYR A 656 4.84 -33.75 -28.62
N LYS A 657 5.95 -33.93 -29.35
CA LYS A 657 7.28 -33.46 -28.92
C LYS A 657 7.37 -31.94 -28.94
N ILE A 658 6.71 -31.30 -29.91
CA ILE A 658 6.59 -29.84 -30.00
C ILE A 658 5.83 -29.30 -28.79
N ILE A 659 4.74 -29.98 -28.38
CA ILE A 659 3.95 -29.60 -27.20
C ILE A 659 4.83 -29.61 -25.95
N TYR A 660 5.61 -30.66 -25.71
CA TYR A 660 6.53 -30.71 -24.55
C TYR A 660 7.57 -29.59 -24.54
N ILE A 661 8.14 -29.24 -25.71
CA ILE A 661 9.09 -28.13 -25.84
C ILE A 661 8.43 -26.77 -25.57
N LEU A 662 7.26 -26.50 -26.16
CA LEU A 662 6.55 -25.24 -26.00
C LEU A 662 6.02 -25.04 -24.57
N LEU A 663 5.45 -26.09 -23.96
CA LEU A 663 4.94 -26.03 -22.59
C LEU A 663 6.08 -25.87 -21.58
N GLY A 664 7.20 -26.58 -21.77
CA GLY A 664 8.36 -26.46 -20.90
C GLY A 664 9.04 -25.09 -20.99
N GLY A 665 9.16 -24.54 -22.20
CA GLY A 665 9.62 -23.16 -22.41
C GLY A 665 8.71 -22.11 -21.76
N LEU A 666 7.38 -22.26 -21.90
CA LEU A 666 6.41 -21.39 -21.22
C LEU A 666 6.52 -21.47 -19.70
N ALA A 667 6.71 -22.68 -19.14
CA ALA A 667 6.91 -22.86 -17.71
C ALA A 667 8.21 -22.22 -17.20
N ILE A 668 9.32 -22.30 -17.95
CA ILE A 668 10.56 -21.58 -17.61
C ILE A 668 10.32 -20.07 -17.56
N VAL A 669 9.60 -19.50 -18.53
CA VAL A 669 9.24 -18.07 -18.52
C VAL A 669 8.41 -17.73 -17.27
N VAL A 670 7.38 -18.52 -16.95
CA VAL A 670 6.57 -18.32 -15.73
C VAL A 670 7.41 -18.46 -14.45
N GLY A 671 8.33 -19.43 -14.39
CA GLY A 671 9.25 -19.61 -13.27
C GLY A 671 10.18 -18.41 -13.07
N ILE A 672 10.71 -17.84 -14.15
CA ILE A 672 11.50 -16.60 -14.13
C ILE A 672 10.65 -15.42 -13.63
N CYS A 673 9.41 -15.27 -14.12
CA CYS A 673 8.49 -14.24 -13.65
C CYS A 673 8.21 -14.36 -12.13
N VAL A 674 8.06 -15.59 -11.61
CA VAL A 674 7.92 -15.85 -10.17
C VAL A 674 9.21 -15.50 -9.41
N LEU A 675 10.39 -15.90 -9.91
CA LEU A 675 11.69 -15.57 -9.31
C LEU A 675 11.91 -14.06 -9.17
N ILE A 676 11.50 -13.27 -10.16
CA ILE A 676 11.67 -11.81 -10.17
C ILE A 676 10.59 -11.12 -9.33
N TRP A 677 9.31 -11.43 -9.55
CA TRP A 677 8.20 -10.60 -9.07
C TRP A 677 7.38 -11.16 -7.90
N MET A 678 7.41 -12.47 -7.64
CA MET A 678 6.63 -13.01 -6.50
C MET A 678 7.32 -12.64 -5.17
N PRO A 679 6.60 -12.01 -4.22
CA PRO A 679 7.12 -11.70 -2.90
C PRO A 679 7.18 -12.94 -2.01
N ASP A 680 8.18 -13.04 -1.15
CA ASP A 680 8.30 -14.13 -0.18
C ASP A 680 7.30 -13.96 1.00
N SER A 681 7.15 -12.74 1.53
CA SER A 681 6.15 -12.37 2.55
C SER A 681 5.79 -10.87 2.47
N PRO A 682 4.78 -10.38 3.22
CA PRO A 682 4.39 -8.97 3.19
C PRO A 682 5.51 -8.03 3.66
N VAL A 683 6.39 -8.49 4.55
CA VAL A 683 7.58 -7.75 5.02
C VAL A 683 8.59 -7.54 3.88
N HIS A 684 8.79 -8.57 3.05
CA HIS A 684 9.77 -8.58 1.94
C HIS A 684 9.19 -8.15 0.59
N ALA A 685 7.93 -7.68 0.55
CA ALA A 685 7.23 -7.29 -0.66
C ALA A 685 7.77 -5.97 -1.27
N LYS A 686 8.78 -6.07 -2.15
CA LYS A 686 9.46 -4.91 -2.77
C LYS A 686 8.53 -3.90 -3.44
N PHE A 687 7.44 -4.35 -4.07
CA PHE A 687 6.47 -3.48 -4.76
C PHE A 687 5.52 -2.71 -3.82
N LEU A 688 5.59 -2.97 -2.51
CA LEU A 688 4.85 -2.25 -1.47
C LEU A 688 5.78 -1.28 -0.72
N THR A 689 5.30 -0.07 -0.49
CA THR A 689 5.92 0.91 0.42
C THR A 689 5.86 0.40 1.88
N LYS A 690 6.67 0.96 2.79
CA LYS A 690 6.65 0.54 4.21
C LYS A 690 5.26 0.64 4.85
N GLU A 691 4.50 1.69 4.53
CA GLU A 691 3.11 1.87 4.99
C GLU A 691 2.17 0.81 4.40
N GLU A 692 2.26 0.53 3.10
CA GLU A 692 1.46 -0.52 2.44
C GLU A 692 1.76 -1.92 2.99
N ARG A 693 3.00 -2.20 3.43
CA ARG A 693 3.38 -3.46 4.09
C ARG A 693 2.74 -3.58 5.48
N ILE A 694 2.81 -2.52 6.29
CA ILE A 694 2.12 -2.44 7.59
C ILE A 694 0.62 -2.62 7.40
N ALA A 695 0.01 -1.96 6.42
CA ALA A 695 -1.41 -2.11 6.10
C ALA A 695 -1.78 -3.52 5.57
N ALA A 696 -0.88 -4.18 4.83
CA ALA A 696 -1.09 -5.56 4.39
C ALA A 696 -1.11 -6.53 5.59
N LEU A 697 -0.20 -6.35 6.55
CA LEU A 697 -0.16 -7.12 7.81
C LEU A 697 -1.37 -6.82 8.71
N GLU A 698 -1.68 -5.55 8.97
CA GLU A 698 -2.82 -5.15 9.80
C GLU A 698 -4.17 -5.63 9.24
N ARG A 699 -4.28 -5.80 7.92
CA ARG A 699 -5.45 -6.44 7.29
C ARG A 699 -5.60 -7.92 7.63
N VAL A 700 -4.52 -8.69 7.72
CA VAL A 700 -4.60 -10.14 8.02
C VAL A 700 -4.53 -10.47 9.51
N ARG A 701 -4.23 -9.49 10.37
CA ARG A 701 -4.13 -9.64 11.83
C ARG A 701 -5.32 -10.36 12.47
N ASP A 702 -6.55 -9.96 12.14
CA ASP A 702 -7.76 -10.56 12.73
C ASP A 702 -7.97 -12.04 12.36
N ASP A 703 -7.29 -12.53 11.31
CA ASP A 703 -7.40 -13.92 10.85
C ASP A 703 -6.43 -14.89 11.57
N GLN A 704 -5.50 -14.39 12.39
CA GLN A 704 -4.58 -15.19 13.21
C GLN A 704 -3.78 -16.26 12.43
N GLY A 705 -3.39 -15.95 11.19
CA GLY A 705 -2.39 -16.73 10.46
C GLY A 705 -0.99 -16.18 10.74
N GLY A 706 -0.07 -17.00 11.25
CA GLY A 706 1.35 -16.65 11.29
C GLY A 706 1.89 -16.43 9.88
N THR A 707 2.81 -15.48 9.72
CA THR A 707 3.38 -15.12 8.41
C THR A 707 4.64 -15.90 8.08
N GLU A 708 5.55 -16.10 9.04
CA GLU A 708 6.68 -17.03 8.89
C GLU A 708 6.91 -17.85 10.19
N ASN A 709 7.05 -19.18 10.09
CA ASN A 709 7.53 -20.02 11.20
C ASN A 709 8.50 -21.12 10.70
N HIS A 710 9.70 -21.15 11.28
CA HIS A 710 10.78 -22.10 10.96
C HIS A 710 10.84 -23.34 11.87
N ARG A 711 9.94 -23.47 12.86
CA ARG A 711 9.97 -24.53 13.89
C ARG A 711 8.69 -25.38 13.89
N ILE A 712 8.87 -26.70 13.77
CA ILE A 712 7.78 -27.68 13.88
C ILE A 712 7.38 -27.87 15.34
N LYS A 713 6.15 -27.46 15.70
CA LYS A 713 5.59 -27.64 17.04
C LYS A 713 4.96 -29.03 17.19
N ARG A 714 5.52 -29.84 18.11
CA ARG A 714 5.03 -31.21 18.38
C ARG A 714 3.57 -31.23 18.84
N GLU A 715 3.15 -30.24 19.62
CA GLU A 715 1.79 -30.11 20.15
C GLU A 715 0.75 -29.97 19.02
N GLN A 716 1.02 -29.12 18.01
CA GLN A 716 0.16 -28.99 16.82
C GLN A 716 0.04 -30.31 16.05
N ILE A 717 1.09 -31.15 16.00
CA ILE A 717 1.03 -32.46 15.36
C ILE A 717 0.13 -33.42 16.14
N TYR A 718 0.29 -33.51 17.46
CA TYR A 718 -0.56 -34.38 18.28
C TYR A 718 -2.04 -33.96 18.26
N GLU A 719 -2.31 -32.65 18.25
CA GLU A 719 -3.68 -32.13 18.15
C GLU A 719 -4.30 -32.46 16.79
N ALA A 720 -3.60 -32.21 15.68
CA ALA A 720 -4.06 -32.53 14.33
C ALA A 720 -4.35 -34.04 14.14
N LEU A 721 -3.54 -34.93 14.74
CA LEU A 721 -3.74 -36.37 14.64
C LEU A 721 -4.91 -36.91 15.49
N LEU A 722 -5.28 -36.21 16.57
CA LEU A 722 -6.37 -36.61 17.46
C LEU A 722 -7.71 -35.93 17.12
N ASP A 723 -7.70 -34.86 16.32
CA ASP A 723 -8.89 -34.13 15.93
C ASP A 723 -9.71 -34.87 14.84
N ILE A 724 -10.95 -35.24 15.19
CA ILE A 724 -11.90 -35.86 14.27
C ILE A 724 -12.25 -34.97 13.08
N ARG A 725 -12.23 -33.64 13.23
CA ARG A 725 -12.51 -32.69 12.14
C ARG A 725 -11.40 -32.75 11.09
N THR A 726 -10.14 -32.80 11.50
CA THR A 726 -8.98 -33.01 10.62
C THR A 726 -9.11 -34.30 9.79
N TRP A 727 -9.48 -35.42 10.41
CA TRP A 727 -9.70 -36.68 9.67
C TRP A 727 -10.88 -36.61 8.68
N LEU A 728 -11.95 -35.88 8.99
CA LEU A 728 -13.04 -35.64 8.05
C LEU A 728 -12.60 -34.79 6.85
N ILE A 729 -11.69 -33.83 7.03
CA ILE A 729 -11.13 -33.00 5.94
C ILE A 729 -10.19 -33.83 5.05
N VAL A 730 -9.34 -34.64 5.67
CA VAL A 730 -8.48 -35.64 5.00
C VAL A 730 -9.31 -36.60 4.15
N LEU A 731 -10.37 -37.17 4.72
CA LEU A 731 -11.30 -38.06 4.02
C LEU A 731 -12.03 -37.33 2.88
N THR A 732 -12.48 -36.10 3.10
CA THR A 732 -13.10 -35.26 2.06
C THR A 732 -12.13 -35.01 0.89
N THR A 733 -10.87 -34.74 1.18
CA THR A 733 -9.83 -34.53 0.17
C THR A 733 -9.59 -35.82 -0.62
N LEU A 734 -9.45 -36.95 0.05
CA LEU A 734 -9.28 -38.27 -0.58
C LEU A 734 -10.46 -38.63 -1.50
N LEU A 735 -11.70 -38.55 -1.00
CA LEU A 735 -12.92 -38.87 -1.75
C LEU A 735 -13.16 -37.98 -2.96
N THR A 736 -12.67 -36.73 -2.92
CA THR A 736 -12.71 -35.82 -4.08
C THR A 736 -11.55 -36.10 -5.04
N SER A 737 -10.39 -36.52 -4.54
CA SER A 737 -9.19 -36.73 -5.36
C SER A 737 -9.19 -38.01 -6.20
N VAL A 738 -9.90 -39.06 -5.77
CA VAL A 738 -10.09 -40.28 -6.58
C VAL A 738 -10.86 -39.99 -7.89
N PRO A 739 -12.04 -39.32 -7.86
CA PRO A 739 -12.67 -38.78 -9.06
C PRO A 739 -11.77 -37.85 -9.87
N ASN A 740 -10.92 -37.03 -9.25
CA ASN A 740 -10.00 -36.17 -10.00
C ASN A 740 -9.04 -36.97 -10.88
N GLY A 741 -8.34 -37.97 -10.31
CA GLY A 741 -7.36 -38.78 -11.03
C GLY A 741 -7.97 -39.56 -12.21
N GLY A 742 -9.25 -39.94 -12.08
CA GLY A 742 -10.02 -40.56 -13.15
C GLY A 742 -10.55 -39.54 -14.19
N LEU A 743 -11.37 -38.58 -13.76
CA LEU A 743 -12.06 -37.68 -14.70
C LEU A 743 -11.10 -36.80 -15.50
N SER A 744 -10.04 -36.26 -14.87
CA SER A 744 -9.08 -35.37 -15.56
C SER A 744 -8.34 -36.07 -16.70
N ASN A 745 -8.00 -37.35 -16.53
CA ASN A 745 -7.23 -38.13 -17.49
C ASN A 745 -8.09 -38.93 -18.48
N PHE A 746 -9.34 -39.26 -18.13
CA PHE A 746 -10.19 -40.16 -18.90
C PHE A 746 -11.46 -39.52 -19.53
N SER A 747 -11.77 -38.23 -19.27
CA SER A 747 -12.95 -37.55 -19.88
C SER A 747 -13.00 -37.65 -21.41
N ASN A 748 -11.86 -37.46 -22.10
CA ASN A 748 -11.79 -37.60 -23.56
C ASN A 748 -11.98 -39.05 -24.04
N LEU A 749 -11.64 -40.05 -23.21
CA LEU A 749 -11.90 -41.46 -23.51
C LEU A 749 -13.39 -41.77 -23.41
N ILE A 750 -14.07 -41.24 -22.38
CA ILE A 750 -15.52 -41.37 -22.20
C ILE A 750 -16.28 -40.76 -23.38
N ILE A 751 -15.98 -39.51 -23.77
CA ILE A 751 -16.62 -38.87 -24.94
C ILE A 751 -16.33 -39.65 -26.23
N LYS A 752 -15.11 -40.15 -26.44
CA LYS A 752 -14.79 -41.00 -27.60
C LYS A 752 -15.58 -42.31 -27.58
N GLY A 753 -15.85 -42.88 -26.40
CA GLY A 753 -16.68 -44.06 -26.19
C GLY A 753 -18.12 -43.90 -26.70
N PHE A 754 -18.65 -42.68 -26.79
CA PHE A 754 -19.96 -42.42 -27.43
C PHE A 754 -19.94 -42.54 -28.97
N GLY A 755 -18.81 -42.94 -29.56
CA GLY A 755 -18.64 -43.09 -31.01
C GLY A 755 -18.47 -41.75 -31.73
N TYR A 756 -17.67 -40.85 -31.16
CA TYR A 756 -17.20 -39.62 -31.83
C TYR A 756 -15.75 -39.80 -32.31
N SER A 757 -15.38 -39.14 -33.41
CA SER A 757 -13.98 -39.10 -33.87
C SER A 757 -13.09 -38.32 -32.89
N SER A 758 -11.79 -38.59 -32.86
CA SER A 758 -10.89 -37.91 -31.92
C SER A 758 -10.79 -36.39 -32.09
N LYS A 759 -11.08 -35.86 -33.30
CA LYS A 759 -11.23 -34.41 -33.53
C LYS A 759 -12.54 -33.87 -32.95
N GLN A 760 -13.66 -34.57 -33.15
CA GLN A 760 -14.96 -34.20 -32.57
C GLN A 760 -14.92 -34.25 -31.04
N THR A 761 -14.33 -35.30 -30.46
CA THR A 761 -14.13 -35.44 -29.00
C THR A 761 -13.50 -34.19 -28.38
N LEU A 762 -12.43 -33.65 -28.98
CA LEU A 762 -11.74 -32.48 -28.44
C LEU A 762 -12.61 -31.21 -28.50
N ILE A 763 -13.29 -30.99 -29.63
CA ILE A 763 -14.22 -29.85 -29.78
C ILE A 763 -15.38 -29.97 -28.78
N LEU A 764 -16.01 -31.15 -28.70
CA LEU A 764 -17.14 -31.43 -27.81
C LEU A 764 -16.75 -31.47 -26.33
N SER A 765 -15.46 -31.56 -25.97
CA SER A 765 -15.01 -31.41 -24.58
C SER A 765 -14.93 -29.95 -24.11
N THR A 766 -14.89 -28.99 -25.05
CA THR A 766 -14.72 -27.55 -24.76
C THR A 766 -15.81 -26.96 -23.85
N PRO A 767 -17.12 -27.24 -24.06
CA PRO A 767 -18.17 -26.68 -23.20
C PRO A 767 -18.07 -27.14 -21.73
N ALA A 768 -17.53 -28.33 -21.45
CA ALA A 768 -17.29 -28.78 -20.09
C ALA A 768 -16.29 -27.88 -19.35
N GLY A 769 -15.26 -27.36 -20.05
CA GLY A 769 -14.32 -26.38 -19.50
C GLY A 769 -14.97 -25.03 -19.21
N ALA A 770 -15.89 -24.58 -20.07
CA ALA A 770 -16.67 -23.36 -19.82
C ALA A 770 -17.61 -23.50 -18.61
N VAL A 771 -18.30 -24.64 -18.48
CA VAL A 771 -19.12 -24.95 -17.28
C VAL A 771 -18.25 -24.96 -16.02
N ALA A 772 -17.10 -25.65 -16.05
CA ALA A 772 -16.17 -25.69 -14.93
C ALA A 772 -15.73 -24.28 -14.50
N ALA A 773 -15.34 -23.42 -15.44
CA ALA A 773 -14.93 -22.05 -15.16
C ALA A 773 -16.07 -21.19 -14.57
N ILE A 774 -17.28 -21.24 -15.16
CA ILE A 774 -18.44 -20.48 -14.67
C ILE A 774 -18.84 -20.94 -13.27
N THR A 775 -18.97 -22.25 -13.04
CA THR A 775 -19.33 -22.78 -11.72
C THR A 775 -18.25 -22.48 -10.69
N THR A 776 -16.97 -22.52 -11.06
CA THR A 776 -15.84 -22.16 -10.18
C THR A 776 -15.94 -20.70 -9.73
N LEU A 777 -16.18 -19.76 -10.64
CA LEU A 777 -16.35 -18.33 -10.32
C LEU A 777 -17.60 -18.07 -9.46
N LEU A 778 -18.71 -18.74 -9.75
CA LEU A 778 -19.97 -18.61 -8.99
C LEU A 778 -19.83 -19.17 -7.55
N CYS A 779 -19.25 -20.36 -7.41
CA CYS A 779 -18.95 -20.96 -6.12
C CYS A 779 -18.03 -20.04 -5.29
N GLY A 780 -16.97 -19.49 -5.89
CA GLY A 780 -16.08 -18.54 -5.24
C GLY A 780 -16.76 -17.26 -4.78
N TRP A 781 -17.56 -16.65 -5.66
CA TRP A 781 -18.29 -15.43 -5.35
C TRP A 781 -19.27 -15.63 -4.20
N TYR A 782 -20.05 -16.71 -4.23
CA TYR A 782 -20.98 -17.04 -3.15
C TYR A 782 -20.22 -17.26 -1.85
N SER A 783 -19.12 -18.00 -1.92
CA SER A 783 -18.35 -18.39 -0.75
C SER A 783 -17.78 -17.18 0.00
N ASP A 784 -17.17 -16.24 -0.72
CA ASP A 784 -16.64 -15.01 -0.13
C ASP A 784 -17.75 -14.05 0.31
N LYS A 785 -18.85 -13.95 -0.44
CA LYS A 785 -20.00 -13.10 -0.08
C LYS A 785 -20.74 -13.55 1.17
N LYS A 786 -20.71 -14.85 1.50
CA LYS A 786 -21.38 -15.43 2.68
C LYS A 786 -20.44 -15.86 3.79
N SER A 787 -19.12 -15.74 3.60
CA SER A 787 -18.10 -16.31 4.50
C SER A 787 -18.34 -17.79 4.83
N GLU A 788 -18.95 -18.55 3.90
CA GLU A 788 -19.30 -19.95 4.09
C GLU A 788 -18.74 -20.81 2.95
N ARG A 789 -18.05 -21.88 3.32
CA ARG A 789 -17.26 -22.71 2.40
C ARG A 789 -17.95 -24.04 2.01
N MET A 790 -18.84 -24.57 2.85
CA MET A 790 -19.48 -25.88 2.63
C MET A 790 -20.62 -25.88 1.61
N ILE A 791 -21.46 -24.83 1.59
CA ILE A 791 -22.56 -24.73 0.62
C ILE A 791 -22.04 -24.72 -0.83
N PRO A 792 -20.97 -23.97 -1.19
CA PRO A 792 -20.33 -24.07 -2.51
C PRO A 792 -19.88 -25.49 -2.90
N ILE A 793 -19.32 -26.26 -1.98
CA ILE A 793 -18.90 -27.66 -2.22
C ILE A 793 -20.14 -28.52 -2.52
N ILE A 794 -21.18 -28.43 -1.69
CA ILE A 794 -22.46 -29.13 -1.88
C ILE A 794 -23.10 -28.77 -3.23
N PHE A 795 -23.14 -27.48 -3.57
CA PHE A 795 -23.69 -26.97 -4.83
C PHE A 795 -22.93 -27.45 -6.07
N ALA A 796 -21.60 -27.62 -5.97
CA ALA A 796 -20.80 -28.15 -7.06
C ALA A 796 -20.89 -29.69 -7.20
N LEU A 797 -21.09 -30.42 -6.09
CA LEU A 797 -21.18 -31.89 -6.08
C LEU A 797 -22.50 -32.41 -6.66
N VAL A 798 -23.65 -31.78 -6.36
CA VAL A 798 -24.97 -32.29 -6.79
C VAL A 798 -25.10 -32.42 -8.32
N PRO A 799 -24.74 -31.42 -9.15
CA PRO A 799 -24.74 -31.58 -10.60
C PRO A 799 -23.76 -32.64 -11.09
N THR A 800 -22.59 -32.79 -10.45
CA THR A 800 -21.62 -33.84 -10.81
C THR A 800 -22.18 -35.24 -10.55
N ILE A 801 -22.87 -35.47 -9.43
CA ILE A 801 -23.52 -36.76 -9.12
C ILE A 801 -24.60 -37.06 -10.15
N ILE A 802 -25.46 -36.08 -10.48
CA ILE A 802 -26.50 -36.22 -11.52
C ILE A 802 -25.88 -36.53 -12.89
N GLY A 803 -24.84 -35.80 -13.29
CA GLY A 803 -24.11 -36.03 -14.53
C GLY A 803 -23.50 -37.43 -14.60
N THR A 804 -22.91 -37.91 -13.49
CA THR A 804 -22.33 -39.25 -13.41
C THR A 804 -23.43 -40.34 -13.46
N ALA A 805 -24.56 -40.11 -12.79
CA ALA A 805 -25.72 -41.01 -12.85
C ALA A 805 -26.29 -41.14 -14.28
N LEU A 806 -26.37 -40.04 -15.03
CA LEU A 806 -26.76 -40.06 -16.45
C LEU A 806 -25.76 -40.88 -17.30
N LEU A 807 -24.46 -40.77 -17.02
CA LEU A 807 -23.41 -41.54 -17.74
C LEU A 807 -23.42 -43.04 -17.46
N VAL A 808 -24.02 -43.48 -16.35
CA VAL A 808 -24.26 -44.89 -16.02
C VAL A 808 -25.62 -45.34 -16.58
N GLY A 809 -26.71 -44.64 -16.25
CA GLY A 809 -28.07 -45.06 -16.57
C GLY A 809 -28.46 -44.94 -18.05
N LEU A 810 -27.80 -44.07 -18.82
CA LEU A 810 -28.02 -43.93 -20.27
C LEU A 810 -26.92 -44.57 -21.11
N ASN A 811 -26.04 -45.38 -20.52
CA ASN A 811 -25.04 -46.11 -21.30
C ASN A 811 -25.73 -47.04 -22.31
N ASP A 812 -25.18 -47.13 -23.52
CA ASP A 812 -25.72 -47.91 -24.65
C ASP A 812 -27.15 -47.57 -25.13
N SER A 813 -27.80 -46.56 -24.53
CA SER A 813 -29.15 -46.08 -24.92
C SER A 813 -29.24 -45.43 -26.31
N GLY A 814 -28.10 -45.25 -27.00
CA GLY A 814 -28.01 -44.48 -28.25
C GLY A 814 -28.13 -42.95 -28.10
N GLN A 815 -28.54 -42.44 -26.93
CA GLN A 815 -28.79 -41.01 -26.70
C GLN A 815 -27.50 -40.19 -26.48
N LYS A 816 -26.68 -40.08 -27.53
CA LYS A 816 -25.36 -39.40 -27.47
C LYS A 816 -25.42 -37.95 -26.93
N GLY A 817 -26.52 -37.23 -27.18
CA GLY A 817 -26.72 -35.87 -26.66
C GLY A 817 -26.92 -35.81 -25.15
N ALA A 818 -27.70 -36.74 -24.58
CA ALA A 818 -27.93 -36.81 -23.13
C ALA A 818 -26.67 -37.27 -22.38
N LEU A 819 -25.92 -38.21 -22.95
CA LEU A 819 -24.60 -38.61 -22.44
C LEU A 819 -23.60 -37.45 -22.46
N LEU A 820 -23.57 -36.66 -23.54
CA LEU A 820 -22.70 -35.48 -23.64
C LEU A 820 -23.10 -34.38 -22.63
N PHE A 821 -24.40 -34.14 -22.43
CA PHE A 821 -24.88 -33.25 -21.37
C PHE A 821 -24.50 -33.76 -19.97
N GLY A 822 -24.53 -35.07 -19.73
CA GLY A 822 -24.00 -35.71 -18.53
C GLY A 822 -22.52 -35.36 -18.28
N VAL A 823 -21.67 -35.40 -19.32
CA VAL A 823 -20.27 -34.96 -19.21
C VAL A 823 -20.15 -33.47 -18.87
N TYR A 824 -21.01 -32.61 -19.42
CA TYR A 824 -20.99 -31.17 -19.09
C TYR A 824 -21.35 -30.91 -17.62
N LEU A 825 -22.34 -31.64 -17.09
CA LEU A 825 -22.68 -31.58 -15.66
C LEU A 825 -21.55 -32.12 -14.77
N VAL A 826 -20.83 -33.17 -15.20
CA VAL A 826 -19.63 -33.64 -14.49
C VAL A 826 -18.54 -32.56 -14.47
N GLY A 827 -18.53 -31.62 -15.41
CA GLY A 827 -17.64 -30.45 -15.42
C GLY A 827 -17.71 -29.57 -14.17
N THR A 828 -18.81 -29.59 -13.40
CA THR A 828 -18.89 -28.83 -12.13
C THR A 828 -17.92 -29.34 -11.06
N PHE A 829 -17.43 -30.57 -11.19
CA PHE A 829 -16.51 -31.24 -10.27
C PHE A 829 -15.27 -30.40 -9.91
N GLY A 830 -14.68 -29.72 -10.90
CA GLY A 830 -13.49 -28.87 -10.67
C GLY A 830 -13.74 -27.77 -9.64
N SER A 831 -14.97 -27.25 -9.58
CA SER A 831 -15.39 -26.26 -8.58
C SER A 831 -15.45 -26.86 -7.17
N ALA A 832 -15.88 -28.13 -7.04
CA ALA A 832 -15.92 -28.84 -5.76
C ALA A 832 -14.51 -29.09 -5.22
N LEU A 833 -13.61 -29.64 -6.05
CA LEU A 833 -12.22 -29.88 -5.69
C LEU A 833 -11.50 -28.59 -5.27
N SER A 834 -11.64 -27.53 -6.07
CA SER A 834 -11.01 -26.24 -5.79
C SER A 834 -11.58 -25.59 -4.53
N SER A 835 -12.87 -25.77 -4.23
CA SER A 835 -13.50 -25.31 -2.99
C SER A 835 -13.05 -26.11 -1.76
N VAL A 836 -12.77 -27.42 -1.91
CA VAL A 836 -12.21 -28.27 -0.83
C VAL A 836 -10.78 -27.83 -0.48
N TYR A 837 -9.94 -27.55 -1.47
CA TYR A 837 -8.60 -26.99 -1.23
C TYR A 837 -8.65 -25.65 -0.50
N ALA A 838 -9.49 -24.74 -0.98
CA ALA A 838 -9.69 -23.44 -0.38
C ALA A 838 -10.30 -23.52 1.04
N TYR A 839 -11.14 -24.51 1.32
CA TYR A 839 -11.64 -24.80 2.67
C TYR A 839 -10.51 -25.25 3.60
N ASN A 840 -9.67 -26.19 3.17
CA ASN A 840 -8.54 -26.69 3.95
C ASN A 840 -7.59 -25.55 4.35
N ALA A 841 -7.16 -24.76 3.36
CA ALA A 841 -6.30 -23.61 3.53
C ALA A 841 -6.83 -22.56 4.53
N SER A 842 -8.13 -22.25 4.48
CA SER A 842 -8.70 -21.14 5.25
C SER A 842 -9.26 -21.53 6.63
N ASN A 843 -9.41 -22.82 6.92
CA ASN A 843 -10.12 -23.31 8.12
C ASN A 843 -9.31 -24.29 8.99
N THR A 844 -8.04 -24.54 8.64
CA THR A 844 -7.11 -25.36 9.43
C THR A 844 -5.89 -24.53 9.82
N SER A 845 -5.46 -24.67 11.08
CA SER A 845 -4.28 -24.01 11.64
C SER A 845 -3.05 -24.91 11.48
N GLY A 846 -1.89 -24.31 11.19
CA GLY A 846 -0.62 -25.03 11.03
C GLY A 846 -0.41 -25.75 9.68
N HIS A 847 0.87 -25.95 9.34
CA HIS A 847 1.29 -26.58 8.08
C HIS A 847 1.03 -28.10 8.02
N THR A 848 0.89 -28.75 9.18
CA THR A 848 0.72 -30.21 9.30
C THR A 848 -0.57 -30.70 8.62
N ILE A 849 -1.71 -30.05 8.88
CA ILE A 849 -3.02 -30.47 8.34
C ILE A 849 -3.06 -30.27 6.81
N ASN A 850 -2.50 -29.17 6.33
CA ASN A 850 -2.35 -28.92 4.88
C ASN A 850 -1.54 -30.03 4.20
N SER A 851 -0.42 -30.44 4.79
CA SER A 851 0.44 -31.52 4.28
C SER A 851 -0.29 -32.88 4.26
N MET A 852 -1.05 -33.22 5.32
CA MET A 852 -1.86 -34.44 5.37
C MET A 852 -2.93 -34.49 4.25
N CYS A 853 -3.53 -33.36 3.91
CA CYS A 853 -4.53 -33.29 2.84
C CYS A 853 -3.89 -33.41 1.45
N LEU A 854 -2.72 -32.81 1.22
CA LEU A 854 -1.98 -32.93 -0.04
C LEU A 854 -1.42 -34.35 -0.26
N PHE A 855 -0.93 -34.99 0.79
CA PHE A 855 -0.61 -36.42 0.80
C PHE A 855 -1.83 -37.29 0.43
N SER A 856 -3.00 -36.97 0.98
CA SER A 856 -4.27 -37.66 0.68
C SER A 856 -4.77 -37.39 -0.74
N PHE A 857 -4.49 -36.21 -1.29
CA PHE A 857 -4.71 -35.92 -2.71
C PHE A 857 -3.84 -36.80 -3.61
N ALA A 858 -2.54 -36.92 -3.31
CA ALA A 858 -1.64 -37.78 -4.10
C ALA A 858 -2.10 -39.25 -4.08
N ILE A 859 -2.41 -39.81 -2.90
CA ILE A 859 -3.00 -41.17 -2.78
C ILE A 859 -4.30 -41.28 -3.57
N GLY A 860 -5.22 -40.31 -3.44
CA GLY A 860 -6.48 -40.32 -4.14
C GLY A 860 -6.31 -40.35 -5.66
N ASN A 861 -5.39 -39.55 -6.21
CA ASN A 861 -5.13 -39.57 -7.64
C ASN A 861 -4.44 -40.86 -8.10
N ILE A 862 -3.51 -41.44 -7.32
CA ILE A 862 -2.92 -42.76 -7.63
C ILE A 862 -4.04 -43.79 -7.79
N ILE A 863 -4.96 -43.89 -6.83
CA ILE A 863 -6.13 -44.78 -6.91
C ILE A 863 -7.00 -44.41 -8.12
N GLY A 864 -7.26 -43.12 -8.34
CA GLY A 864 -8.05 -42.58 -9.44
C GLY A 864 -7.51 -42.94 -10.84
N THR A 865 -6.20 -43.10 -11.02
CA THR A 865 -5.63 -43.58 -12.29
C THR A 865 -5.94 -45.05 -12.60
N GLN A 866 -6.38 -45.83 -11.61
CA GLN A 866 -6.63 -47.27 -11.76
C GLN A 866 -8.13 -47.64 -11.89
N ILE A 867 -9.05 -46.72 -11.59
CA ILE A 867 -10.51 -46.99 -11.66
C ILE A 867 -11.06 -47.11 -13.09
N PHE A 868 -10.23 -46.84 -14.10
CA PHE A 868 -10.54 -46.99 -15.53
C PHE A 868 -9.58 -48.02 -16.16
N PRO A 869 -9.77 -49.33 -15.90
CA PRO A 869 -8.93 -50.37 -16.48
C PRO A 869 -9.22 -50.51 -18.00
N PRO A 870 -8.23 -50.89 -18.82
CA PRO A 870 -8.42 -51.08 -20.27
C PRO A 870 -9.50 -52.12 -20.64
N GLY A 871 -9.75 -53.10 -19.76
CA GLY A 871 -10.74 -54.15 -19.98
C GLY A 871 -12.20 -53.68 -19.99
N ASP A 872 -12.50 -52.54 -19.38
CA ASP A 872 -13.87 -51.99 -19.32
C ASP A 872 -14.19 -51.05 -20.52
N ALA A 873 -13.24 -50.87 -21.44
CA ALA A 873 -13.41 -50.02 -22.61
C ALA A 873 -14.46 -50.63 -23.59
N PRO A 874 -15.32 -49.82 -24.23
CA PRO A 874 -15.40 -48.36 -24.18
C PRO A 874 -16.37 -47.81 -23.12
N ALA A 875 -17.10 -48.66 -22.41
CA ALA A 875 -18.25 -48.27 -21.58
C ALA A 875 -17.84 -47.75 -20.18
N TYR A 876 -16.78 -48.31 -19.60
CA TYR A 876 -16.19 -47.92 -18.31
C TYR A 876 -17.20 -47.83 -17.14
N ILE A 877 -18.18 -48.73 -17.10
CA ILE A 877 -19.27 -48.72 -16.11
C ILE A 877 -18.75 -48.79 -14.66
N PRO A 878 -17.82 -49.69 -14.28
CA PRO A 878 -17.33 -49.76 -12.91
C PRO A 878 -16.72 -48.43 -12.43
N GLY A 879 -15.82 -47.83 -13.21
CA GLY A 879 -15.19 -46.54 -12.89
C GLY A 879 -16.19 -45.39 -12.74
N LYS A 880 -17.21 -45.32 -13.60
CA LYS A 880 -18.32 -44.34 -13.47
C LYS A 880 -19.12 -44.54 -12.18
N ILE A 881 -19.45 -45.79 -11.83
CA ILE A 881 -20.17 -46.12 -10.59
C ILE A 881 -19.31 -45.75 -9.36
N SER A 882 -18.02 -46.09 -9.35
CA SER A 882 -17.10 -45.72 -8.28
C SER A 882 -17.08 -44.21 -8.03
N ILE A 883 -17.01 -43.39 -9.09
CA ILE A 883 -17.08 -41.93 -8.98
C ILE A 883 -18.40 -41.48 -8.35
N MET A 884 -19.54 -42.00 -8.83
CA MET A 884 -20.86 -41.64 -8.31
C MET A 884 -21.01 -41.96 -6.81
N VAL A 885 -20.55 -43.14 -6.38
CA VAL A 885 -20.57 -43.56 -4.97
C VAL A 885 -19.67 -42.65 -4.12
N LEU A 886 -18.42 -42.43 -4.53
CA LEU A 886 -17.45 -41.61 -3.80
C LEU A 886 -17.95 -40.16 -3.62
N LEU A 887 -18.51 -39.56 -4.67
CA LEU A 887 -19.08 -38.21 -4.62
C LEU A 887 -20.35 -38.13 -3.73
N THR A 888 -21.16 -39.20 -3.70
CA THR A 888 -22.35 -39.28 -2.83
C THR A 888 -21.96 -39.39 -1.36
N VAL A 889 -20.95 -40.21 -1.03
CA VAL A 889 -20.38 -40.28 0.33
C VAL A 889 -19.75 -38.94 0.72
N GLN A 890 -19.05 -38.29 -0.21
CA GLN A 890 -18.45 -36.97 0.00
C GLN A 890 -19.50 -35.87 0.25
N LEU A 891 -20.66 -35.94 -0.41
CA LEU A 891 -21.79 -35.04 -0.15
C LEU A 891 -22.29 -35.19 1.30
N ALA A 892 -22.47 -36.43 1.78
CA ALA A 892 -22.90 -36.72 3.15
C ALA A 892 -21.87 -36.22 4.19
N ILE A 893 -20.57 -36.44 3.95
CA ILE A 893 -19.49 -35.95 4.82
C ILE A 893 -19.44 -34.42 4.84
N SER A 894 -19.65 -33.75 3.70
CA SER A 894 -19.70 -32.29 3.63
C SER A 894 -20.84 -31.71 4.49
N VAL A 895 -22.00 -32.37 4.50
CA VAL A 895 -23.14 -32.00 5.37
C VAL A 895 -22.84 -32.28 6.84
N LEU A 896 -22.24 -33.42 7.18
CA LEU A 896 -21.84 -33.76 8.54
C LEU A 896 -20.81 -32.77 9.10
N LEU A 897 -19.77 -32.47 8.32
CA LEU A 897 -18.69 -31.55 8.70
C LEU A 897 -19.23 -30.11 8.87
N ARG A 898 -20.19 -29.69 8.04
CA ARG A 898 -20.94 -28.44 8.25
C ARG A 898 -21.68 -28.43 9.60
N TRP A 899 -22.40 -29.50 9.93
CA TRP A 899 -23.15 -29.63 11.17
C TRP A 899 -22.24 -29.65 12.42
N ILE A 900 -21.10 -30.34 12.35
CA ILE A 900 -20.07 -30.34 13.42
C ILE A 900 -19.55 -28.91 13.62
N ASN A 901 -19.14 -28.22 12.56
CA ASN A 901 -18.64 -26.84 12.65
C ASN A 901 -19.69 -25.88 13.24
N MET A 902 -20.97 -26.00 12.87
CA MET A 902 -22.04 -25.18 13.46
C MET A 902 -22.19 -25.43 14.98
N ARG A 903 -22.12 -26.69 15.43
CA ARG A 903 -22.15 -27.02 16.87
C ARG A 903 -20.92 -26.51 17.61
N LEU A 904 -19.73 -26.66 17.04
CA LEU A 904 -18.48 -26.17 17.63
C LEU A 904 -18.48 -24.64 17.72
N ASN A 905 -18.93 -23.92 16.69
CA ASN A 905 -19.03 -22.46 16.74
C ASN A 905 -20.03 -21.98 17.80
N LYS A 906 -21.18 -22.66 17.98
CA LYS A 906 -22.11 -22.36 19.08
C LYS A 906 -21.47 -22.59 20.45
N LYS A 907 -20.70 -23.68 20.62
CA LYS A 907 -19.97 -23.98 21.88
C LYS A 907 -18.84 -22.98 22.16
N ARG A 908 -18.04 -22.62 21.14
CA ARG A 908 -16.99 -21.60 21.22
C ARG A 908 -17.57 -20.23 21.59
N LYS A 909 -18.71 -19.83 21.01
CA LYS A 909 -19.39 -18.58 21.39
C LYS A 909 -19.90 -18.62 22.83
N ALA A 910 -20.53 -19.72 23.27
CA ALA A 910 -20.98 -19.84 24.66
C ALA A 910 -19.81 -19.72 25.66
N LYS A 911 -18.70 -20.43 25.41
CA LYS A 911 -17.49 -20.34 26.24
C LYS A 911 -16.86 -18.94 26.24
N LEU A 912 -16.96 -18.21 25.13
CA LEU A 912 -16.49 -16.82 25.07
C LEU A 912 -17.34 -15.89 25.94
N GLU A 913 -18.67 -16.03 25.93
CA GLU A 913 -19.53 -15.25 26.84
C GLU A 913 -19.33 -15.64 28.31
N GLU A 914 -19.09 -16.93 28.62
CA GLU A 914 -18.68 -17.38 29.96
C GLU A 914 -17.37 -16.69 30.42
N LEU A 915 -16.35 -16.66 29.55
CA LEU A 915 -15.07 -15.99 29.83
C LEU A 915 -15.20 -14.47 29.98
N LYS A 916 -16.10 -13.82 29.23
CA LYS A 916 -16.40 -12.38 29.43
C LYS A 916 -16.94 -12.12 30.82
N VAL A 917 -17.89 -12.94 31.29
CA VAL A 917 -18.48 -12.81 32.63
C VAL A 917 -17.46 -13.13 33.72
N GLU A 918 -16.68 -14.21 33.57
CA GLU A 918 -15.66 -14.62 34.55
C GLU A 918 -14.55 -13.57 34.72
N ARG A 919 -14.09 -12.96 33.63
CA ARG A 919 -12.96 -12.02 33.63
C ARG A 919 -13.37 -10.54 33.63
N GLY A 920 -14.67 -10.25 33.61
CA GLY A 920 -15.19 -8.89 33.48
C GLY A 920 -14.81 -8.19 32.16
N TRP A 921 -14.56 -8.96 31.09
CA TRP A 921 -14.09 -8.43 29.80
C TRP A 921 -15.22 -7.77 29.01
N SER A 922 -14.95 -6.56 28.50
CA SER A 922 -15.76 -5.95 27.44
C SER A 922 -15.49 -6.62 26.08
N ASP A 923 -16.32 -6.31 25.08
CA ASP A 923 -16.05 -6.73 23.69
C ASP A 923 -14.73 -6.15 23.15
N GLU A 924 -14.31 -4.98 23.65
CA GLU A 924 -13.00 -4.39 23.31
C GLU A 924 -11.84 -5.18 23.92
N ASP A 925 -11.98 -5.70 25.15
CA ASP A 925 -10.91 -6.48 25.80
C ASP A 925 -10.74 -7.85 25.15
N VAL A 926 -11.85 -8.45 24.69
CA VAL A 926 -11.83 -9.63 23.82
C VAL A 926 -11.11 -9.34 22.50
N GLN A 927 -11.34 -8.17 21.89
CA GLN A 927 -10.62 -7.78 20.67
C GLN A 927 -9.12 -7.49 20.95
N LYS A 928 -8.76 -6.87 22.09
CA LYS A 928 -7.37 -6.66 22.50
C LYS A 928 -6.62 -7.98 22.69
N GLU A 929 -7.20 -8.96 23.36
CA GLU A 929 -6.58 -10.30 23.48
C GLU A 929 -6.53 -11.04 22.13
N ARG A 930 -7.50 -10.81 21.22
CA ARG A 930 -7.42 -11.35 19.85
C ARG A 930 -6.27 -10.74 19.04
N GLU A 931 -6.03 -9.43 19.18
CA GLU A 931 -4.94 -8.71 18.51
C GLU A 931 -3.56 -9.04 19.10
N LYS A 932 -3.46 -9.16 20.42
CA LYS A 932 -2.25 -9.56 21.16
C LYS A 932 -1.74 -10.95 20.77
N ASN A 933 -2.68 -11.87 20.52
CA ASN A 933 -2.37 -13.23 20.07
C ASN A 933 -2.46 -13.36 18.53
N ALA A 934 -2.63 -12.26 17.79
CA ALA A 934 -2.51 -12.30 16.34
C ALA A 934 -1.03 -12.49 15.95
N PHE A 935 -0.78 -13.36 14.98
CA PHE A 935 0.54 -13.86 14.60
C PHE A 935 1.25 -14.72 15.66
N ALA A 936 0.64 -14.95 16.84
CA ALA A 936 1.07 -16.02 17.72
C ALA A 936 0.63 -17.37 17.11
N ASP A 937 1.60 -18.16 16.62
CA ASP A 937 1.35 -19.49 16.06
C ASP A 937 1.04 -20.50 17.19
N MET A 938 -0.18 -20.44 17.70
CA MET A 938 -0.69 -21.30 18.78
C MET A 938 -1.40 -22.54 18.22
N THR A 939 -1.75 -23.52 19.06
CA THR A 939 -2.65 -24.63 18.66
C THR A 939 -4.12 -24.19 18.68
N ASP A 940 -5.05 -24.96 18.09
CA ASP A 940 -6.50 -24.65 18.07
C ASP A 940 -7.15 -24.76 19.48
N LYS A 941 -6.39 -25.23 20.47
CA LYS A 941 -6.74 -25.38 21.90
C LYS A 941 -6.13 -24.30 22.80
N GLN A 942 -5.03 -23.68 22.38
CA GLN A 942 -4.34 -22.59 23.08
C GLN A 942 -5.02 -21.24 22.79
#